data_AF-A0A3D2U358-F1
#
_entry.id   AF-A0A3D2U358-F1
#
_cell.length_a   1.000
_cell.length_b   1.000
_cell.length_c   1.000
_cell.angle_alpha   90.00
_cell.angle_beta   90.00
_cell.angle_gamma   90.00
#
_symmetry.space_group_name_H-M   'P 1'
#
loop_
_entity.id
_entity.type
_entity.pdbx_description
1 polymer ?
#
loop_
_entity_poly.entity_id
_entity_poly.type
_entity_poly.pdbx_seq_one_letter_code
_entity_poly.pdbx_strand_id
1 'polypeptide(L)'
;MRHRGEKEKAYAAFQRAFGKLPEPRKQSDWPQGRPFLPGILDTVMQQPGRVPVDLAAAGQLRLSETTAPLEIRQAEVDWLTRLAVELFPKDPGVRLARANVLMLAGQTAEAIKTLGQDGGGEVDPLLVGEVVRNAAVRLVEQKEYKQAHQLLLNAGIPARSPEASARQIDLSKYYNQSLFDVPFRTRKKMESNRRFWNRLPVGLARLNGVQFDVRGIVRLKGGDHAADSLVVTPPTKVEKIPINQKATWIHVLHNCSFNDDVRWGEFLGRYMLHYEDGSEKPLYINYGLHLVTWVNNPFAVPMYADFGWREGAFDETRTLTHCVWENPEPDKTIASVTFESTENRASPFLVAMTLELPEPLDGDRDALSLINEARRKIDVVNGATDTTHNHVAKLLKKAAPAAKAHEDTNFLLRFVQANLHAAKENHVETLKTLDGLTSPQPSMQNSLHKLRAYGYYLAEDYDKAAKEMGLSVRQEDFRAGMPSGLDHHMTQGLLAYHMSVHGVTKGRDFVLKSQIPPRSADTPGETIDLTSKYNAGLHEAWHIESASSAQVATPLCRTLKTGVHRFRGIPFDVRGVVNLSAGLETEIPFPASVQEIVVGKKADSLHFLHSGYKRTTPGTIVAIYRIVYADGEVEEFPIRFGFEMHHCWIPGIMDSPWNLMWRGEGATGDSLRSDAALYLATWDNPRPDQEIAHVDFTATLNKVNPFLVALTTDRHADTLAADTNSPLDLVSRAVHRSRRARDNKQLQEQAISLAEKAVERAPKNAEVWRLRAEMFLVLGEAAEAARSIARASALDPDSGQVLFTQERVHVLQGDTKQALLARGQARQKTLRWLIPPRDTTLSVEQLDLESHYNVALSEDLYKEASRNPWGDDGLTALPAGKSVFNGVTFDVRGVIALHGQKTRLRVTIADVVDRVERVDVGRKADSIHLLHGVAFSSRLPYGTVVSNYRVHFADGTEELVPVRIGEHVLDWWLPRSRKVAAAKLAFTIRSKRSADRDLGCYHMTWVNPKPGVVITRIDFETTDTDASPFLLGITLGSGSAAVSKF
;
A
#
# COMPACT_ATOMS: atom_id res chain seq x y z
N MET A 1 -5.65 -16.35 -51.94
CA MET A 1 -5.98 -15.41 -50.83
C MET A 1 -6.78 -14.16 -51.26
N ARG A 2 -6.99 -13.85 -52.56
CA ARG A 2 -7.74 -12.65 -53.01
C ARG A 2 -9.28 -12.75 -52.97
N HIS A 3 -9.87 -13.88 -52.55
CA HIS A 3 -11.32 -14.04 -52.44
C HIS A 3 -11.75 -14.61 -51.06
N ARG A 4 -12.82 -14.04 -50.47
CA ARG A 4 -13.37 -14.44 -49.14
C ARG A 4 -13.63 -15.96 -49.02
N GLY A 5 -14.01 -16.64 -50.11
CA GLY A 5 -14.29 -18.08 -50.13
C GLY A 5 -13.08 -19.01 -49.96
N GLU A 6 -11.85 -18.51 -50.12
CA GLU A 6 -10.62 -19.32 -49.92
C GLU A 6 -10.11 -19.29 -48.48
N LYS A 7 -10.47 -18.28 -47.67
CA LYS A 7 -9.99 -18.12 -46.29
C LYS A 7 -10.54 -19.20 -45.36
N GLU A 8 -11.83 -19.52 -45.46
CA GLU A 8 -12.44 -20.59 -44.66
C GLU A 8 -11.91 -21.98 -45.03
N LYS A 9 -11.66 -22.22 -46.34
CA LYS A 9 -11.03 -23.48 -46.79
C LYS A 9 -9.60 -23.63 -46.26
N ALA A 10 -8.82 -22.54 -46.24
CA ALA A 10 -7.48 -22.52 -45.69
C ALA A 10 -7.47 -22.76 -44.17
N TYR A 11 -8.38 -22.12 -43.44
CA TYR A 11 -8.54 -22.34 -42.00
C TYR A 11 -8.92 -23.80 -41.68
N ALA A 12 -9.87 -24.39 -42.41
CA ALA A 12 -10.25 -25.80 -42.26
C ALA A 12 -9.11 -26.78 -42.62
N ALA A 13 -8.19 -26.39 -43.51
CA ALA A 13 -6.98 -27.16 -43.79
C ALA A 13 -5.97 -27.05 -42.64
N PHE A 14 -5.76 -25.83 -42.11
CA PHE A 14 -4.92 -25.59 -40.93
C PHE A 14 -5.39 -26.38 -39.71
N GLN A 15 -6.68 -26.33 -39.38
CA GLN A 15 -7.26 -27.07 -38.25
C GLN A 15 -7.03 -28.59 -38.37
N ARG A 16 -7.24 -29.15 -39.57
CA ARG A 16 -6.96 -30.56 -39.85
C ARG A 16 -5.48 -30.92 -39.72
N ALA A 17 -4.57 -30.03 -40.12
CA ALA A 17 -3.14 -30.23 -39.99
C ALA A 17 -2.69 -30.15 -38.52
N PHE A 18 -3.22 -29.18 -37.76
CA PHE A 18 -2.92 -29.00 -36.34
C PHE A 18 -3.24 -30.25 -35.51
N GLY A 19 -4.41 -30.86 -35.76
CA GLY A 19 -4.82 -32.10 -35.09
C GLY A 19 -3.92 -33.32 -35.38
N LYS A 20 -3.05 -33.25 -36.39
CA LYS A 20 -2.14 -34.34 -36.79
C LYS A 20 -0.68 -34.11 -36.37
N LEU A 21 -0.35 -32.97 -35.79
CA LEU A 21 1.03 -32.70 -35.36
C LEU A 21 1.44 -33.67 -34.23
N PRO A 22 2.74 -33.95 -34.03
CA PRO A 22 3.27 -34.67 -32.87
C PRO A 22 3.43 -33.76 -31.63
N GLU A 23 3.35 -34.31 -30.42
CA GLU A 23 3.52 -33.54 -29.16
C GLU A 23 4.77 -32.63 -29.20
N PRO A 24 4.70 -31.37 -28.73
CA PRO A 24 5.85 -30.48 -28.70
C PRO A 24 7.00 -31.08 -27.89
N ARG A 25 8.21 -30.97 -28.41
CA ARG A 25 9.43 -31.56 -27.84
C ARG A 25 10.41 -30.46 -27.45
N LYS A 26 11.12 -30.62 -26.33
CA LYS A 26 12.18 -29.67 -25.96
C LYS A 26 13.29 -29.70 -27.01
N GLN A 27 14.03 -28.60 -27.14
CA GLN A 27 15.13 -28.52 -28.11
C GLN A 27 16.17 -29.64 -27.92
N SER A 28 16.37 -30.12 -26.68
CA SER A 28 17.21 -31.26 -26.31
C SER A 28 16.73 -32.61 -26.84
N ASP A 29 15.44 -32.75 -27.14
CA ASP A 29 14.81 -34.03 -27.49
C ASP A 29 14.86 -34.29 -29.01
N TRP A 30 15.56 -33.42 -29.76
CA TRP A 30 15.81 -33.53 -31.19
C TRP A 30 17.22 -34.06 -31.43
N PRO A 31 17.40 -35.36 -31.75
CA PRO A 31 18.72 -36.01 -31.81
C PRO A 31 19.67 -35.41 -32.86
N GLN A 32 19.13 -34.66 -33.83
CA GLN A 32 19.88 -34.05 -34.94
C GLN A 32 19.63 -32.53 -35.04
N GLY A 33 19.21 -31.90 -33.94
CA GLY A 33 18.73 -30.52 -33.95
C GLY A 33 17.29 -30.43 -34.48
N ARG A 34 16.65 -29.31 -34.17
CA ARG A 34 15.24 -29.10 -34.50
C ARG A 34 15.07 -28.86 -36.02
N PRO A 35 14.09 -29.48 -36.69
CA PRO A 35 13.81 -29.20 -38.10
C PRO A 35 13.45 -27.72 -38.30
N PHE A 36 14.00 -27.12 -39.35
CA PHE A 36 13.63 -25.76 -39.74
C PHE A 36 12.18 -25.75 -40.23
N LEU A 37 11.30 -25.13 -39.45
CA LEU A 37 9.90 -24.92 -39.79
C LEU A 37 9.69 -23.42 -40.04
N PRO A 38 8.95 -23.02 -41.08
CA PRO A 38 8.57 -21.62 -41.27
C PRO A 38 7.22 -21.29 -40.63
N GLY A 39 7.09 -20.06 -40.13
CA GLY A 39 5.83 -19.45 -39.73
C GLY A 39 5.10 -20.17 -38.59
N ILE A 40 3.77 -20.33 -38.73
CA ILE A 40 2.89 -20.85 -37.67
C ILE A 40 3.29 -22.22 -37.12
N LEU A 41 3.85 -23.11 -37.95
CA LEU A 41 4.29 -24.44 -37.53
C LEU A 41 5.47 -24.37 -36.56
N ASP A 42 6.38 -23.42 -36.78
CA ASP A 42 7.51 -23.21 -35.88
C ASP A 42 7.04 -22.64 -34.54
N THR A 43 6.14 -21.67 -34.57
CA THR A 43 5.56 -21.08 -33.36
C THR A 43 4.83 -22.12 -32.52
N VAL A 44 4.01 -22.99 -33.13
CA VAL A 44 3.32 -24.08 -32.42
C VAL A 44 4.31 -25.10 -31.84
N MET A 45 5.36 -25.45 -32.58
CA MET A 45 6.37 -26.43 -32.13
C MET A 45 7.35 -25.87 -31.09
N GLN A 46 7.40 -24.54 -30.88
CA GLN A 46 8.16 -23.87 -29.81
C GLN A 46 7.47 -23.92 -28.45
N GLN A 47 6.16 -24.19 -28.42
CA GLN A 47 5.39 -24.11 -27.19
C GLN A 47 5.70 -25.30 -26.27
N PRO A 48 5.73 -25.10 -24.93
CA PRO A 48 5.93 -26.18 -23.98
C PRO A 48 4.79 -27.20 -23.96
N GLY A 49 3.64 -26.88 -24.56
CA GLY A 49 2.51 -27.77 -24.81
C GLY A 49 1.50 -27.15 -25.80
N ARG A 50 0.46 -27.88 -26.19
CA ARG A 50 -0.63 -27.36 -27.06
C ARG A 50 -1.73 -26.70 -26.25
N VAL A 51 -1.35 -25.70 -25.48
CA VAL A 51 -2.29 -24.99 -24.60
C VAL A 51 -2.96 -23.87 -25.41
N PRO A 52 -4.29 -23.68 -25.33
CA PRO A 52 -5.01 -22.62 -26.03
C PRO A 52 -4.47 -21.22 -25.73
N VAL A 53 -4.04 -20.99 -24.49
CA VAL A 53 -3.41 -19.73 -24.07
C VAL A 53 -2.09 -19.50 -24.80
N ASP A 54 -1.33 -20.55 -25.08
CA ASP A 54 -0.09 -20.47 -25.84
C ASP A 54 -0.38 -20.23 -27.32
N LEU A 55 -1.43 -20.83 -27.90
CA LEU A 55 -1.90 -20.54 -29.26
C LEU A 55 -2.33 -19.07 -29.40
N ALA A 56 -3.08 -18.56 -28.43
CA ALA A 56 -3.46 -17.15 -28.36
C ALA A 56 -2.24 -16.24 -28.25
N ALA A 57 -1.28 -16.57 -27.39
CA ALA A 57 -0.02 -15.83 -27.21
C ALA A 57 0.85 -15.88 -28.48
N ALA A 58 0.92 -17.02 -29.16
CA ALA A 58 1.59 -17.17 -30.45
C ALA A 58 0.96 -16.29 -31.52
N GLY A 59 -0.37 -16.21 -31.56
CA GLY A 59 -1.08 -15.24 -32.40
C GLY A 59 -0.66 -13.81 -32.08
N GLN A 60 -0.58 -13.43 -30.81
CA GLN A 60 -0.11 -12.09 -30.44
C GLN A 60 1.35 -11.82 -30.83
N LEU A 61 2.26 -12.78 -30.62
CA LEU A 61 3.66 -12.68 -31.04
C LEU A 61 3.77 -12.49 -32.55
N ARG A 62 2.95 -13.21 -33.32
CA ARG A 62 2.98 -13.13 -34.78
C ARG A 62 2.61 -11.76 -35.34
N LEU A 63 1.81 -10.97 -34.61
CA LEU A 63 1.55 -9.57 -34.94
C LEU A 63 2.81 -8.70 -34.84
N SER A 64 3.75 -9.03 -33.96
CA SER A 64 4.98 -8.26 -33.70
C SER A 64 6.16 -8.60 -34.63
N GLU A 65 6.13 -9.76 -35.29
CA GLU A 65 7.22 -10.22 -36.15
C GLU A 65 7.23 -9.51 -37.52
N THR A 66 8.40 -9.19 -38.08
CA THR A 66 8.54 -8.53 -39.39
C THR A 66 8.98 -9.46 -40.52
N THR A 67 9.19 -10.74 -40.22
CA THR A 67 9.84 -11.72 -41.09
C THR A 67 8.97 -12.25 -42.24
N ALA A 68 7.67 -11.95 -42.26
CA ALA A 68 6.73 -12.42 -43.29
C ALA A 68 5.77 -11.29 -43.76
N PRO A 69 5.22 -11.40 -44.99
CA PRO A 69 4.23 -10.46 -45.51
C PRO A 69 3.06 -10.25 -44.54
N LEU A 70 2.61 -9.00 -44.39
CA LEU A 70 1.56 -8.61 -43.45
C LEU A 70 0.28 -9.44 -43.61
N GLU A 71 -0.10 -9.74 -44.85
CA GLU A 71 -1.29 -10.51 -45.21
C GLU A 71 -1.25 -11.95 -44.67
N ILE A 72 -0.07 -12.58 -44.71
CA ILE A 72 0.15 -13.93 -44.18
C ILE A 72 0.12 -13.88 -42.65
N ARG A 73 0.81 -12.92 -42.04
CA ARG A 73 0.82 -12.75 -40.58
C ARG A 73 -0.60 -12.50 -40.05
N GLN A 74 -1.38 -11.63 -40.68
CA GLN A 74 -2.77 -11.37 -40.30
C GLN A 74 -3.65 -12.62 -40.40
N ALA A 75 -3.47 -13.45 -41.43
CA ALA A 75 -4.19 -14.70 -41.57
C ALA A 75 -3.80 -15.72 -40.49
N GLU A 76 -2.50 -15.88 -40.22
CA GLU A 76 -2.00 -16.79 -39.18
C GLU A 76 -2.47 -16.39 -37.78
N VAL A 77 -2.46 -15.08 -37.47
CA VAL A 77 -2.97 -14.53 -36.21
C VAL A 77 -4.47 -14.78 -36.05
N ASP A 78 -5.24 -14.55 -37.13
CA ASP A 78 -6.67 -14.85 -37.17
C ASP A 78 -6.94 -16.33 -36.90
N TRP A 79 -6.21 -17.22 -37.58
CA TRP A 79 -6.34 -18.67 -37.42
C TRP A 79 -5.98 -19.14 -36.01
N LEU A 80 -4.85 -18.69 -35.45
CA LEU A 80 -4.41 -19.08 -34.10
C LEU A 80 -5.41 -18.66 -33.02
N THR A 81 -5.84 -17.40 -33.07
CA THR A 81 -6.77 -16.87 -32.06
C THR A 81 -8.18 -17.43 -32.22
N ARG A 82 -8.63 -17.69 -33.46
CA ARG A 82 -9.90 -18.37 -33.72
C ARG A 82 -9.88 -19.81 -33.22
N LEU A 83 -8.83 -20.57 -33.53
CA LEU A 83 -8.69 -21.95 -33.08
C LEU A 83 -8.62 -22.04 -31.56
N ALA A 84 -7.89 -21.13 -30.91
CA ALA A 84 -7.85 -21.08 -29.46
C ALA A 84 -9.27 -20.90 -28.86
N VAL A 85 -10.08 -19.97 -29.39
CA VAL A 85 -11.48 -19.78 -28.94
C VAL A 85 -12.34 -21.00 -29.24
N GLU A 86 -12.18 -21.65 -30.39
CA GLU A 86 -12.92 -22.87 -30.73
C GLU A 86 -12.59 -24.03 -29.77
N LEU A 87 -11.33 -24.15 -29.33
CA LEU A 87 -10.93 -25.19 -28.38
C LEU A 87 -11.43 -24.88 -26.95
N PHE A 88 -11.35 -23.62 -26.50
CA PHE A 88 -11.69 -23.22 -25.13
C PHE A 88 -12.52 -21.92 -25.11
N PRO A 89 -13.79 -21.96 -25.52
CA PRO A 89 -14.61 -20.76 -25.70
C PRO A 89 -14.90 -20.00 -24.40
N LYS A 90 -14.77 -20.67 -23.25
CA LYS A 90 -15.02 -20.08 -21.93
C LYS A 90 -13.80 -19.37 -21.34
N ASP A 91 -12.60 -19.55 -21.90
CA ASP A 91 -11.36 -18.96 -21.38
C ASP A 91 -11.31 -17.45 -21.71
N PRO A 92 -11.27 -16.56 -20.70
CA PRO A 92 -11.27 -15.12 -20.92
C PRO A 92 -9.98 -14.60 -21.56
N GLY A 93 -8.83 -15.22 -21.31
CA GLY A 93 -7.56 -14.82 -21.92
C GLY A 93 -7.55 -15.09 -23.43
N VAL A 94 -8.13 -16.22 -23.83
CA VAL A 94 -8.28 -16.59 -25.23
C VAL A 94 -9.28 -15.68 -25.96
N ARG A 95 -10.44 -15.39 -25.34
CA ARG A 95 -11.41 -14.41 -25.90
C ARG A 95 -10.82 -13.00 -26.00
N LEU A 96 -10.07 -12.55 -25.00
CA LEU A 96 -9.36 -11.27 -25.03
C LEU A 96 -8.36 -11.21 -26.18
N ALA A 97 -7.58 -12.27 -26.41
CA ALA A 97 -6.65 -12.33 -27.54
C ALA A 97 -7.39 -12.23 -28.89
N ARG A 98 -8.52 -12.93 -29.04
CA ARG A 98 -9.35 -12.83 -30.25
C ARG A 98 -9.94 -11.43 -30.44
N ALA A 99 -10.46 -10.83 -29.38
CA ALA A 99 -11.00 -9.47 -29.42
C ALA A 99 -9.95 -8.43 -29.85
N ASN A 100 -8.71 -8.56 -29.37
CA ASN A 100 -7.58 -7.72 -29.83
C ASN A 100 -7.35 -7.81 -31.34
N VAL A 101 -7.39 -9.03 -31.90
CA VAL A 101 -7.21 -9.25 -33.35
C VAL A 101 -8.36 -8.65 -34.15
N LEU A 102 -9.60 -8.88 -33.70
CA LEU A 102 -10.80 -8.33 -34.35
C LEU A 102 -10.81 -6.79 -34.32
N MET A 103 -10.38 -6.18 -33.21
CA MET A 103 -10.29 -4.72 -33.09
C MET A 103 -9.27 -4.13 -34.07
N LEU A 104 -8.09 -4.76 -34.19
CA LEU A 104 -7.07 -4.37 -35.17
C LEU A 104 -7.54 -4.53 -36.63
N ALA A 105 -8.43 -5.48 -36.88
CA ALA A 105 -9.06 -5.68 -38.19
C ALA A 105 -10.22 -4.68 -38.47
N GLY A 106 -10.51 -3.75 -37.55
CA GLY A 106 -11.62 -2.79 -37.66
C GLY A 106 -13.00 -3.40 -37.39
N GLN A 107 -13.07 -4.62 -36.84
CA GLN A 107 -14.32 -5.32 -36.51
C GLN A 107 -14.76 -5.04 -35.07
N THR A 108 -14.92 -3.75 -34.72
CA THR A 108 -15.14 -3.26 -33.35
C THR A 108 -16.32 -3.94 -32.64
N ALA A 109 -17.48 -4.04 -33.30
CA ALA A 109 -18.68 -4.64 -32.69
C ALA A 109 -18.48 -6.14 -32.35
N GLU A 110 -17.84 -6.89 -33.25
CA GLU A 110 -17.56 -8.31 -33.02
C GLU A 110 -16.47 -8.50 -31.97
N ALA A 111 -15.47 -7.61 -31.92
CA ALA A 111 -14.45 -7.60 -30.87
C ALA A 111 -15.08 -7.43 -29.48
N ILE A 112 -15.98 -6.44 -29.31
CA ILE A 112 -16.69 -6.19 -28.05
C ILE A 112 -17.59 -7.38 -27.70
N LYS A 113 -18.33 -7.92 -28.67
CA LYS A 113 -19.17 -9.11 -28.48
C LYS A 113 -18.36 -10.33 -28.02
N THR A 114 -17.16 -10.53 -28.58
CA THR A 114 -16.25 -11.63 -28.22
C THR A 114 -15.79 -11.56 -26.76
N LEU A 115 -15.76 -10.38 -26.14
CA LEU A 115 -15.42 -10.22 -24.73
C LEU A 115 -16.54 -10.66 -23.77
N GLY A 116 -17.79 -10.76 -24.25
CA GLY A 116 -18.94 -11.17 -23.46
C GLY A 116 -18.93 -12.65 -23.08
N GLN A 117 -19.67 -13.01 -22.02
CA GLN A 117 -19.93 -14.42 -21.68
C GLN A 117 -21.04 -14.99 -22.57
N ASP A 118 -21.01 -16.30 -22.81
CA ASP A 118 -22.12 -17.03 -23.43
C ASP A 118 -23.38 -16.81 -22.57
N GLY A 119 -24.34 -16.01 -23.06
CA GLY A 119 -25.57 -15.68 -22.32
C GLY A 119 -25.97 -14.20 -22.26
N GLY A 120 -25.25 -13.27 -22.91
CA GLY A 120 -25.72 -11.88 -23.06
C GLY A 120 -25.52 -10.97 -21.84
N GLY A 121 -24.61 -11.34 -20.93
CA GLY A 121 -24.22 -10.46 -19.81
C GLY A 121 -23.50 -9.19 -20.29
N GLU A 122 -23.59 -8.14 -19.48
CA GLU A 122 -22.93 -6.84 -19.71
C GLU A 122 -21.39 -7.03 -19.80
N VAL A 123 -20.79 -6.52 -20.88
CA VAL A 123 -19.33 -6.63 -21.11
C VAL A 123 -18.62 -5.64 -20.19
N ASP A 124 -17.62 -6.12 -19.42
CA ASP A 124 -16.79 -5.25 -18.57
C ASP A 124 -16.15 -4.12 -19.40
N PRO A 125 -16.50 -2.84 -19.14
CA PRO A 125 -15.95 -1.71 -19.89
C PRO A 125 -14.43 -1.64 -19.86
N LEU A 126 -13.79 -2.11 -18.78
CA LEU A 126 -12.33 -2.09 -18.65
C LEU A 126 -11.64 -3.09 -19.60
N LEU A 127 -12.29 -4.21 -19.95
CA LEU A 127 -11.81 -5.16 -20.96
C LEU A 127 -11.95 -4.56 -22.37
N VAL A 128 -13.06 -3.87 -22.64
CA VAL A 128 -13.23 -3.12 -23.90
C VAL A 128 -12.13 -2.08 -24.03
N GLY A 129 -11.90 -1.31 -22.97
CA GLY A 129 -10.85 -0.29 -22.92
C GLY A 129 -9.45 -0.83 -23.17
N GLU A 130 -9.13 -2.03 -22.65
CA GLU A 130 -7.86 -2.70 -22.93
C GLU A 130 -7.68 -3.01 -24.41
N VAL A 131 -8.69 -3.60 -25.05
CA VAL A 131 -8.67 -3.94 -26.47
C VAL A 131 -8.57 -2.69 -27.35
N VAL A 132 -9.35 -1.65 -27.04
CA VAL A 132 -9.32 -0.35 -27.75
C VAL A 132 -7.94 0.31 -27.64
N ARG A 133 -7.36 0.35 -26.44
CA ARG A 133 -6.03 0.93 -26.21
C ARG A 133 -4.93 0.17 -26.96
N ASN A 134 -4.95 -1.16 -26.92
CA ASN A 134 -3.96 -1.98 -27.64
C ASN A 134 -3.99 -1.69 -29.14
N ALA A 135 -5.18 -1.59 -29.73
CA ALA A 135 -5.35 -1.21 -31.13
C ALA A 135 -4.88 0.23 -31.40
N ALA A 136 -5.21 1.18 -30.52
CA ALA A 136 -4.74 2.55 -30.63
C ALA A 136 -3.20 2.66 -30.57
N VAL A 137 -2.53 1.89 -29.70
CA VAL A 137 -1.05 1.82 -29.64
C VAL A 137 -0.47 1.37 -30.98
N ARG A 138 -1.03 0.35 -31.62
CA ARG A 138 -0.56 -0.10 -32.95
C ARG A 138 -0.75 0.96 -34.03
N LEU A 139 -1.90 1.64 -34.05
CA LEU A 139 -2.13 2.76 -34.98
C LEU A 139 -1.11 3.89 -34.75
N VAL A 140 -0.74 4.17 -33.51
CA VAL A 140 0.30 5.15 -33.17
C VAL A 140 1.68 4.71 -33.63
N GLU A 141 2.06 3.43 -33.48
CA GLU A 141 3.31 2.88 -34.03
C GLU A 141 3.38 3.02 -35.56
N GLN A 142 2.23 2.93 -36.23
CA GLN A 142 2.06 3.16 -37.68
C GLN A 142 1.99 4.65 -38.06
N LYS A 143 2.10 5.56 -37.07
CA LYS A 143 1.96 7.01 -37.23
C LYS A 143 0.55 7.46 -37.66
N GLU A 144 -0.46 6.62 -37.49
CA GLU A 144 -1.87 6.89 -37.79
C GLU A 144 -2.60 7.55 -36.61
N TYR A 145 -2.05 8.66 -36.11
CA TYR A 145 -2.50 9.30 -34.86
C TYR A 145 -3.99 9.67 -34.87
N LYS A 146 -4.51 10.22 -35.99
CA LYS A 146 -5.93 10.60 -36.14
C LYS A 146 -6.87 9.41 -35.95
N GLN A 147 -6.54 8.28 -36.56
CA GLN A 147 -7.35 7.06 -36.45
C GLN A 147 -7.29 6.49 -35.04
N ALA A 148 -6.11 6.51 -34.40
CA ALA A 148 -5.96 6.10 -33.01
C ALA A 148 -6.84 6.94 -32.07
N HIS A 149 -6.82 8.26 -32.22
CA HIS A 149 -7.64 9.16 -31.40
C HIS A 149 -9.14 8.96 -31.66
N GLN A 150 -9.56 8.81 -32.92
CA GLN A 150 -10.97 8.56 -33.25
C GLN A 150 -11.45 7.21 -32.70
N LEU A 151 -10.61 6.18 -32.75
CA LEU A 151 -10.92 4.86 -32.18
C LEU A 151 -11.13 4.97 -30.66
N LEU A 152 -10.28 5.71 -29.95
CA LEU A 152 -10.41 5.96 -28.52
C LEU A 152 -11.71 6.69 -28.17
N LEU A 153 -12.15 7.67 -28.96
CA LEU A 153 -13.40 8.38 -28.70
C LEU A 153 -14.63 7.53 -29.02
N ASN A 154 -14.62 6.83 -30.17
CA ASN A 154 -15.79 6.09 -30.65
C ASN A 154 -16.02 4.78 -29.90
N ALA A 155 -14.96 4.04 -29.60
CA ALA A 155 -15.05 2.73 -28.95
C ALA A 155 -14.63 2.77 -27.47
N GLY A 156 -13.90 3.81 -27.06
CA GLY A 156 -13.38 3.95 -25.69
C GLY A 156 -14.20 4.85 -24.77
N ILE A 157 -15.38 5.32 -25.21
CA ILE A 157 -16.37 6.00 -24.35
C ILE A 157 -17.62 5.13 -24.34
N PRO A 158 -17.93 4.44 -23.22
CA PRO A 158 -19.12 3.61 -23.14
C PRO A 158 -20.42 4.39 -23.32
N ALA A 159 -21.49 3.67 -23.68
CA ALA A 159 -22.83 4.24 -23.73
C ALA A 159 -23.27 4.70 -22.32
N ARG A 160 -24.13 5.73 -22.28
CA ARG A 160 -24.72 6.19 -21.02
C ARG A 160 -25.65 5.12 -20.47
N SER A 161 -25.55 4.84 -19.18
CA SER A 161 -26.47 3.91 -18.51
C SER A 161 -27.88 4.52 -18.51
N PRO A 162 -28.92 3.73 -18.83
CA PRO A 162 -30.31 4.18 -18.80
C PRO A 162 -30.81 4.47 -17.37
N GLU A 163 -30.12 3.98 -16.33
CA GLU A 163 -30.40 4.26 -14.92
C GLU A 163 -29.87 5.62 -14.44
N ALA A 164 -29.04 6.30 -15.24
CA ALA A 164 -28.52 7.62 -14.89
C ALA A 164 -29.64 8.68 -14.91
N SER A 165 -29.79 9.40 -13.79
CA SER A 165 -30.80 10.46 -13.68
C SER A 165 -30.32 11.78 -14.30
N ALA A 166 -31.21 12.77 -14.37
CA ALA A 166 -30.85 14.15 -14.75
C ALA A 166 -29.83 14.79 -13.78
N ARG A 167 -29.68 14.28 -12.56
CA ARG A 167 -28.70 14.77 -11.59
C ARG A 167 -27.26 14.47 -11.98
N GLN A 168 -27.02 13.38 -12.71
CA GLN A 168 -25.72 13.07 -13.32
C GLN A 168 -25.66 13.76 -14.69
N ILE A 169 -24.87 14.83 -14.78
CA ILE A 169 -24.79 15.68 -15.97
C ILE A 169 -24.20 14.89 -17.15
N ASP A 170 -24.90 14.92 -18.29
CA ASP A 170 -24.50 14.19 -19.48
C ASP A 170 -23.39 14.91 -20.25
N LEU A 171 -22.16 14.40 -20.12
CA LEU A 171 -20.99 14.94 -20.79
C LEU A 171 -20.68 14.29 -22.15
N SER A 172 -21.57 13.41 -22.67
CA SER A 172 -21.28 12.59 -23.87
C SER A 172 -20.83 13.41 -25.08
N LYS A 173 -21.41 14.59 -25.30
CA LYS A 173 -21.08 15.48 -26.44
C LYS A 173 -19.81 16.30 -26.24
N TYR A 174 -19.28 16.33 -25.02
CA TYR A 174 -18.17 17.21 -24.62
C TYR A 174 -16.88 16.43 -24.34
N TYR A 175 -16.95 15.10 -24.19
CA TYR A 175 -15.77 14.27 -24.04
C TYR A 175 -14.86 14.37 -25.27
N ASN A 176 -13.59 14.70 -25.01
CA ASN A 176 -12.55 14.82 -26.03
C ASN A 176 -11.36 13.89 -25.77
N GLN A 177 -11.47 13.02 -24.76
CA GLN A 177 -10.49 12.00 -24.41
C GLN A 177 -11.18 10.81 -23.73
N SER A 178 -10.65 9.60 -23.95
CA SER A 178 -11.13 8.37 -23.30
C SER A 178 -10.45 8.16 -21.94
N LEU A 179 -11.18 7.56 -21.00
CA LEU A 179 -10.65 7.11 -19.69
C LEU A 179 -9.69 5.92 -19.79
N PHE A 180 -9.70 5.19 -20.91
CA PHE A 180 -8.92 3.96 -21.10
C PHE A 180 -7.51 4.18 -21.63
N ASP A 181 -7.10 5.44 -21.76
CA ASP A 181 -5.78 5.86 -22.21
C ASP A 181 -5.26 7.01 -21.34
N VAL A 182 -3.98 7.32 -21.49
CA VAL A 182 -3.35 8.43 -20.76
C VAL A 182 -4.08 9.74 -21.10
N PRO A 183 -4.64 10.49 -20.12
CA PRO A 183 -5.32 11.76 -20.36
C PRO A 183 -4.47 12.76 -21.17
N PHE A 184 -3.14 12.71 -21.01
CA PHE A 184 -2.16 13.59 -21.65
C PHE A 184 -1.19 12.86 -22.61
N ARG A 185 -1.68 11.87 -23.37
CA ARG A 185 -0.85 11.11 -24.31
C ARG A 185 -0.11 11.98 -25.33
N THR A 186 1.21 11.76 -25.46
CA THR A 186 2.08 12.50 -26.40
C THR A 186 2.41 11.71 -27.68
N ARG A 187 2.89 12.38 -28.73
CA ARG A 187 3.42 11.73 -29.95
C ARG A 187 4.84 11.17 -29.80
N LYS A 188 5.63 11.73 -28.87
CA LYS A 188 7.10 11.58 -28.82
C LYS A 188 7.60 10.47 -27.91
N LYS A 189 6.80 10.00 -26.95
CA LYS A 189 7.17 8.93 -26.01
C LYS A 189 6.34 7.68 -26.29
N MET A 190 7.01 6.52 -26.29
CA MET A 190 6.30 5.26 -26.05
C MET A 190 5.76 5.34 -24.62
N GLU A 191 4.46 5.58 -24.48
CA GLU A 191 3.83 5.62 -23.17
C GLU A 191 3.87 4.22 -22.57
N SER A 192 4.39 4.11 -21.35
CA SER A 192 4.28 2.87 -20.59
C SER A 192 2.80 2.60 -20.27
N ASN A 193 2.36 1.34 -20.32
CA ASN A 193 0.99 0.89 -20.02
C ASN A 193 0.53 1.13 -18.56
N ARG A 194 1.15 2.05 -17.82
CA ARG A 194 1.03 2.22 -16.37
C ARG A 194 0.45 3.57 -15.92
N ARG A 195 0.19 4.51 -16.85
CA ARG A 195 -0.36 5.85 -16.57
C ARG A 195 -1.76 6.02 -17.15
N PHE A 196 -2.73 5.24 -16.68
CA PHE A 196 -4.17 5.44 -16.89
C PHE A 196 -4.94 4.68 -15.80
N TRP A 197 -6.26 4.84 -15.70
CA TRP A 197 -7.03 4.12 -14.68
C TRP A 197 -7.35 2.67 -15.11
N ASN A 198 -6.81 1.71 -14.37
CA ASN A 198 -6.99 0.29 -14.55
C ASN A 198 -8.17 -0.30 -13.78
N ARG A 199 -8.67 0.38 -12.73
CA ARG A 199 -9.70 -0.14 -11.85
C ARG A 199 -10.81 0.86 -11.54
N LEU A 200 -10.68 2.12 -11.98
CA LEU A 200 -11.74 3.12 -11.85
C LEU A 200 -13.05 2.55 -12.40
N PRO A 201 -14.14 2.51 -11.60
CA PRO A 201 -15.45 2.09 -12.07
C PRO A 201 -15.90 2.99 -13.22
N VAL A 202 -16.33 2.37 -14.32
CA VAL A 202 -16.77 3.07 -15.54
C VAL A 202 -18.26 2.85 -15.74
N GLY A 203 -18.97 3.90 -16.17
CA GLY A 203 -20.42 3.97 -16.23
C GLY A 203 -21.00 4.66 -15.00
N LEU A 204 -22.17 4.21 -14.55
CA LEU A 204 -22.84 4.78 -13.38
C LEU A 204 -22.21 4.23 -12.08
N ALA A 205 -21.36 5.04 -11.45
CA ALA A 205 -20.54 4.64 -10.30
C ALA A 205 -20.87 5.45 -9.05
N ARG A 206 -20.94 4.79 -7.87
CA ARG A 206 -21.08 5.48 -6.58
C ARG A 206 -19.71 5.68 -5.94
N LEU A 207 -19.27 6.93 -5.79
CA LEU A 207 -17.99 7.33 -5.21
C LEU A 207 -18.23 8.33 -4.08
N ASN A 208 -17.62 8.13 -2.91
CA ASN A 208 -17.85 8.92 -1.69
C ASN A 208 -19.34 9.13 -1.35
N GLY A 209 -20.17 8.10 -1.58
CA GLY A 209 -21.62 8.15 -1.34
C GLY A 209 -22.45 8.78 -2.46
N VAL A 210 -21.82 9.47 -3.42
CA VAL A 210 -22.48 10.19 -4.53
C VAL A 210 -22.43 9.38 -5.81
N GLN A 211 -23.51 9.39 -6.59
CA GLN A 211 -23.57 8.67 -7.87
C GLN A 211 -23.10 9.59 -9.02
N PHE A 212 -22.19 9.09 -9.86
CA PHE A 212 -21.57 9.80 -11.00
C PHE A 212 -21.70 8.99 -12.29
N ASP A 213 -21.80 9.68 -13.42
CA ASP A 213 -21.68 9.10 -14.77
C ASP A 213 -20.22 9.23 -15.27
N VAL A 214 -19.43 8.17 -15.13
CA VAL A 214 -17.97 8.15 -15.34
C VAL A 214 -17.63 7.42 -16.64
N ARG A 215 -17.52 8.13 -17.78
CA ARG A 215 -17.35 7.47 -19.10
C ARG A 215 -16.24 8.03 -19.99
N GLY A 216 -15.86 9.28 -19.81
CA GLY A 216 -14.85 9.96 -20.62
C GLY A 216 -14.20 11.12 -19.88
N ILE A 217 -13.40 11.91 -20.60
CA ILE A 217 -12.72 13.08 -20.06
C ILE A 217 -12.99 14.30 -20.95
N VAL A 218 -13.38 15.41 -20.32
CA VAL A 218 -13.36 16.75 -20.90
C VAL A 218 -12.05 17.41 -20.48
N ARG A 219 -11.05 17.36 -21.37
CA ARG A 219 -9.70 17.89 -21.14
C ARG A 219 -9.58 19.31 -21.68
N LEU A 220 -8.95 20.19 -20.92
CA LEU A 220 -8.56 21.53 -21.39
C LEU A 220 -7.04 21.63 -21.56
N LYS A 221 -6.61 22.69 -22.27
CA LYS A 221 -5.20 23.06 -22.44
C LYS A 221 -4.72 23.93 -21.28
N GLY A 222 -3.59 23.56 -20.68
CA GLY A 222 -2.76 24.36 -19.78
C GLY A 222 -1.41 24.73 -20.43
N GLY A 223 -0.46 25.15 -19.60
CA GLY A 223 0.89 25.57 -19.97
C GLY A 223 1.91 24.44 -20.10
N ASP A 224 1.52 23.19 -19.84
CA ASP A 224 2.36 21.99 -19.91
C ASP A 224 2.31 21.31 -21.29
N HIS A 225 2.54 19.98 -21.34
CA HIS A 225 2.67 19.13 -22.54
C HIS A 225 1.48 19.15 -23.53
N ALA A 226 0.56 20.10 -23.45
CA ALA A 226 -0.55 20.29 -24.38
C ALA A 226 -0.10 20.42 -25.85
N ALA A 227 1.08 20.99 -26.12
CA ALA A 227 1.65 21.12 -27.47
C ALA A 227 2.10 19.78 -28.10
N ASP A 228 2.36 18.74 -27.29
CA ASP A 228 2.82 17.43 -27.74
C ASP A 228 1.68 16.39 -27.88
N SER A 229 0.42 16.84 -27.76
CA SER A 229 -0.78 15.99 -27.78
C SER A 229 -0.89 15.15 -29.04
N LEU A 230 -1.44 13.93 -28.90
CA LEU A 230 -1.50 12.91 -29.95
C LEU A 230 -2.02 13.45 -31.30
N VAL A 231 -3.07 14.27 -31.33
CA VAL A 231 -3.66 14.76 -32.59
C VAL A 231 -4.13 16.20 -32.51
N VAL A 232 -5.05 16.50 -31.60
CA VAL A 232 -5.75 17.78 -31.50
C VAL A 232 -5.30 18.46 -30.21
N THR A 233 -4.92 19.73 -30.32
CA THR A 233 -4.68 20.57 -29.14
C THR A 233 -6.00 20.70 -28.38
N PRO A 234 -6.06 20.32 -27.09
CA PRO A 234 -7.27 20.50 -26.31
C PRO A 234 -7.75 21.96 -26.32
N PRO A 235 -9.06 22.21 -26.22
CA PRO A 235 -9.57 23.57 -26.14
C PRO A 235 -9.16 24.24 -24.82
N THR A 236 -9.16 25.56 -24.78
CA THR A 236 -8.93 26.33 -23.55
C THR A 236 -10.20 26.48 -22.71
N LYS A 237 -11.36 26.32 -23.35
CA LYS A 237 -12.68 26.32 -22.73
C LYS A 237 -13.67 25.39 -23.43
N VAL A 238 -14.60 24.84 -22.67
CA VAL A 238 -15.78 24.10 -23.17
C VAL A 238 -17.02 24.79 -22.62
N GLU A 239 -17.84 25.33 -23.52
CA GLU A 239 -18.97 26.19 -23.17
C GLU A 239 -20.30 25.44 -23.30
N LYS A 240 -21.33 25.98 -22.62
CA LYS A 240 -22.72 25.57 -22.77
C LYS A 240 -22.95 24.08 -22.46
N ILE A 241 -22.33 23.54 -21.41
CA ILE A 241 -22.68 22.22 -20.89
C ILE A 241 -24.04 22.36 -20.18
N PRO A 242 -25.12 21.72 -20.66
CA PRO A 242 -26.47 21.96 -20.16
C PRO A 242 -26.68 21.38 -18.76
N ILE A 243 -27.29 22.17 -17.88
CA ILE A 243 -27.64 21.76 -16.51
C ILE A 243 -29.17 21.77 -16.33
N ASN A 244 -29.81 22.90 -16.66
CA ASN A 244 -31.26 23.17 -16.62
C ASN A 244 -31.96 22.72 -15.32
N GLN A 245 -31.28 22.86 -14.18
CA GLN A 245 -31.73 22.37 -12.89
C GLN A 245 -31.27 23.28 -11.75
N LYS A 246 -32.03 23.28 -10.64
CA LYS A 246 -31.57 23.83 -9.36
C LYS A 246 -30.71 22.81 -8.62
N ALA A 247 -29.72 23.31 -7.91
CA ALA A 247 -28.85 22.51 -7.05
C ALA A 247 -28.41 23.36 -5.85
N THR A 248 -28.25 22.74 -4.69
CA THR A 248 -27.65 23.41 -3.52
C THR A 248 -26.16 23.16 -3.48
N TRP A 249 -25.73 21.95 -3.87
CA TRP A 249 -24.32 21.59 -3.99
C TRP A 249 -24.03 20.94 -5.34
N ILE A 250 -22.83 21.19 -5.85
CA ILE A 250 -22.34 20.68 -7.14
C ILE A 250 -21.12 19.82 -6.86
N HIS A 251 -21.21 18.54 -7.19
CA HIS A 251 -20.15 17.56 -7.05
C HIS A 251 -19.41 17.42 -8.38
N VAL A 252 -18.09 17.43 -8.32
CA VAL A 252 -17.25 17.35 -9.51
C VAL A 252 -16.15 16.32 -9.30
N LEU A 253 -16.01 15.41 -10.27
CA LEU A 253 -14.84 14.54 -10.40
C LEU A 253 -13.89 15.13 -11.43
N HIS A 254 -12.76 15.65 -10.96
CA HIS A 254 -11.80 16.34 -11.82
C HIS A 254 -10.37 16.17 -11.30
N ASN A 255 -9.39 16.59 -12.10
CA ASN A 255 -7.99 16.61 -11.70
C ASN A 255 -7.18 17.51 -12.67
N CYS A 256 -5.86 17.55 -12.56
CA CYS A 256 -4.98 18.21 -13.52
C CYS A 256 -3.79 17.33 -13.90
N SER A 257 -3.09 17.69 -14.99
CA SER A 257 -1.87 17.04 -15.44
C SER A 257 -0.75 17.06 -14.39
N PHE A 258 0.28 16.24 -14.62
CA PHE A 258 1.51 16.30 -13.83
C PHE A 258 2.45 17.33 -14.43
N ASN A 259 2.71 18.39 -13.67
CA ASN A 259 3.73 19.38 -13.98
C ASN A 259 4.42 19.78 -12.67
N ASP A 260 5.73 19.53 -12.61
CA ASP A 260 6.56 19.80 -11.43
C ASP A 260 6.53 21.28 -11.02
N ASP A 261 6.33 22.19 -11.97
CA ASP A 261 6.41 23.62 -11.72
C ASP A 261 5.15 24.23 -11.08
N VAL A 262 4.03 23.51 -10.97
CA VAL A 262 2.80 24.08 -10.38
C VAL A 262 3.01 24.35 -8.89
N ARG A 263 2.57 25.52 -8.41
CA ARG A 263 2.65 25.90 -6.99
C ARG A 263 1.34 25.63 -6.27
N TRP A 264 1.45 25.38 -4.97
CA TRP A 264 0.28 25.28 -4.09
C TRP A 264 -0.50 26.61 -4.11
N GLY A 265 -1.82 26.53 -4.20
CA GLY A 265 -2.72 27.68 -4.31
C GLY A 265 -2.84 28.28 -5.71
N GLU A 266 -2.06 27.83 -6.70
CA GLU A 266 -2.07 28.39 -8.05
C GLU A 266 -3.41 28.19 -8.78
N PHE A 267 -3.90 29.24 -9.43
CA PHE A 267 -5.18 29.25 -10.15
C PHE A 267 -5.06 28.57 -11.53
N LEU A 268 -5.75 27.44 -11.71
CA LEU A 268 -5.68 26.61 -12.91
C LEU A 268 -6.86 26.81 -13.87
N GLY A 269 -8.00 27.27 -13.38
CA GLY A 269 -9.22 27.38 -14.18
C GLY A 269 -10.47 27.52 -13.32
N ARG A 270 -11.65 27.55 -13.93
CA ARG A 270 -12.93 27.64 -13.19
C ARG A 270 -14.08 26.95 -13.91
N TYR A 271 -15.12 26.65 -13.15
CA TYR A 271 -16.45 26.40 -13.68
C TYR A 271 -17.27 27.69 -13.57
N MET A 272 -17.69 28.27 -14.70
CA MET A 272 -18.60 29.41 -14.70
C MET A 272 -20.03 28.91 -14.80
N LEU A 273 -20.82 29.14 -13.75
CA LEU A 273 -22.24 28.83 -13.73
C LEU A 273 -23.02 29.95 -14.42
N HIS A 274 -23.87 29.59 -15.37
CA HIS A 274 -24.78 30.49 -16.07
C HIS A 274 -26.21 30.21 -15.62
N TYR A 275 -26.88 31.19 -15.05
CA TYR A 275 -28.27 31.05 -14.59
C TYR A 275 -29.26 31.50 -15.67
N GLU A 276 -30.50 31.04 -15.56
CA GLU A 276 -31.57 31.40 -16.52
C GLU A 276 -31.88 32.90 -16.56
N ASP A 277 -31.59 33.64 -15.49
CA ASP A 277 -31.77 35.10 -15.41
C ASP A 277 -30.61 35.89 -16.07
N GLY A 278 -29.64 35.20 -16.66
CA GLY A 278 -28.46 35.80 -17.29
C GLY A 278 -27.33 36.15 -16.32
N SER A 279 -27.49 35.91 -15.02
CA SER A 279 -26.37 36.08 -14.07
C SER A 279 -25.34 34.96 -14.21
N GLU A 280 -24.10 35.26 -13.84
CA GLU A 280 -22.97 34.32 -13.88
C GLU A 280 -22.24 34.30 -12.53
N LYS A 281 -21.81 33.11 -12.10
CA LYS A 281 -21.01 32.93 -10.86
C LYS A 281 -19.87 31.93 -11.06
N PRO A 282 -18.62 32.28 -10.69
CA PRO A 282 -17.48 31.39 -10.86
C PRO A 282 -17.27 30.44 -9.67
N LEU A 283 -16.86 29.21 -9.97
CA LEU A 283 -16.28 28.25 -9.02
C LEU A 283 -14.81 28.04 -9.39
N TYR A 284 -13.90 28.59 -8.58
CA TYR A 284 -12.46 28.61 -8.87
C TYR A 284 -11.80 27.24 -8.62
N ILE A 285 -10.80 26.89 -9.43
CA ILE A 285 -10.01 25.65 -9.32
C ILE A 285 -8.56 26.03 -9.04
N ASN A 286 -8.11 25.74 -7.83
CA ASN A 286 -6.76 26.05 -7.36
C ASN A 286 -6.01 24.76 -7.03
N TYR A 287 -4.75 24.65 -7.47
CA TYR A 287 -3.88 23.51 -7.18
C TYR A 287 -3.58 23.40 -5.68
N GLY A 288 -3.53 22.18 -5.14
CA GLY A 288 -3.32 21.90 -3.72
C GLY A 288 -4.56 22.15 -2.85
N LEU A 289 -5.48 23.01 -3.28
CA LEU A 289 -6.74 23.29 -2.59
C LEU A 289 -7.87 22.38 -3.07
N HIS A 290 -8.24 22.49 -4.34
CA HIS A 290 -9.41 21.80 -4.90
C HIS A 290 -9.04 20.52 -5.64
N LEU A 291 -7.80 20.41 -6.11
CA LEU A 291 -7.25 19.23 -6.77
C LEU A 291 -5.73 19.19 -6.60
N VAL A 292 -5.14 18.04 -6.87
CA VAL A 292 -3.69 17.85 -6.97
C VAL A 292 -3.37 17.23 -8.32
N THR A 293 -2.14 16.76 -8.55
CA THR A 293 -1.84 16.03 -9.79
C THR A 293 -2.49 14.65 -9.83
N TRP A 294 -2.88 14.23 -11.03
CA TRP A 294 -3.55 12.95 -11.22
C TRP A 294 -2.60 11.74 -11.20
N VAL A 295 -1.28 11.92 -11.38
CA VAL A 295 -0.27 10.83 -11.43
C VAL A 295 1.03 11.15 -10.71
N ASN A 296 1.83 10.10 -10.48
CA ASN A 296 3.24 10.16 -10.04
C ASN A 296 3.45 10.82 -8.66
N ASN A 297 2.41 10.98 -7.86
CA ASN A 297 2.55 11.47 -6.49
C ASN A 297 1.48 10.86 -5.55
N PRO A 298 1.82 9.80 -4.77
CA PRO A 298 0.91 9.22 -3.78
C PRO A 298 0.66 10.10 -2.54
N PHE A 299 1.46 11.14 -2.34
CA PHE A 299 1.45 11.96 -1.13
C PHE A 299 0.77 13.32 -1.32
N ALA A 300 0.50 13.70 -2.56
CA ALA A 300 -0.31 14.88 -2.83
C ALA A 300 -1.76 14.63 -2.36
N VAL A 301 -2.29 15.53 -1.53
CA VAL A 301 -3.67 15.50 -1.02
C VAL A 301 -4.23 16.91 -1.15
N PRO A 302 -5.42 17.08 -1.75
CA PRO A 302 -6.07 18.39 -1.80
C PRO A 302 -6.57 18.79 -0.41
N MET A 303 -6.53 20.08 -0.09
CA MET A 303 -6.94 20.60 1.23
C MET A 303 -8.46 20.66 1.41
N TYR A 304 -9.20 21.05 0.37
CA TYR A 304 -10.64 21.28 0.40
C TYR A 304 -11.41 20.35 -0.55
N ALA A 305 -10.87 19.14 -0.76
CA ALA A 305 -11.52 18.11 -1.57
C ALA A 305 -11.11 16.72 -1.06
N ASP A 306 -11.84 15.70 -1.49
CA ASP A 306 -11.51 14.31 -1.22
C ASP A 306 -11.01 13.61 -2.48
N PHE A 307 -10.41 12.43 -2.35
CA PHE A 307 -10.26 11.55 -3.50
C PHE A 307 -11.56 10.80 -3.76
N GLY A 308 -12.14 10.98 -4.95
CA GLY A 308 -13.22 10.12 -5.44
C GLY A 308 -12.69 8.75 -5.88
N TRP A 309 -11.44 8.68 -6.32
CA TRP A 309 -10.76 7.43 -6.63
C TRP A 309 -9.24 7.54 -6.45
N ARG A 310 -8.60 6.45 -6.04
CA ARG A 310 -7.14 6.30 -6.02
C ARG A 310 -6.76 4.86 -6.35
N GLU A 311 -5.75 4.69 -7.19
CA GLU A 311 -5.17 3.39 -7.52
C GLU A 311 -3.67 3.51 -7.81
N GLY A 312 -2.97 2.38 -7.91
CA GLY A 312 -1.51 2.35 -7.97
C GLY A 312 -0.82 2.80 -6.67
N ALA A 313 0.50 2.76 -6.68
CA ALA A 313 1.35 3.26 -5.61
C ALA A 313 2.61 3.88 -6.20
N PHE A 314 3.24 4.82 -5.48
CA PHE A 314 4.50 5.46 -5.87
C PHE A 314 4.40 6.15 -7.24
N ASP A 315 5.33 5.89 -8.15
CA ASP A 315 5.35 6.42 -9.51
C ASP A 315 4.18 5.91 -10.38
N GLU A 316 3.53 4.83 -9.97
CA GLU A 316 2.32 4.32 -10.59
C GLU A 316 1.05 4.87 -9.95
N THR A 317 1.08 5.80 -8.99
CA THR A 317 -0.18 6.30 -8.41
C THR A 317 -1.01 7.06 -9.44
N ARG A 318 -2.33 6.82 -9.43
CA ARG A 318 -3.35 7.57 -10.16
C ARG A 318 -4.42 8.04 -9.17
N THR A 319 -4.82 9.30 -9.26
CA THR A 319 -5.86 9.89 -8.40
C THR A 319 -6.96 10.53 -9.24
N LEU A 320 -8.16 10.62 -8.68
CA LEU A 320 -9.26 11.41 -9.19
C LEU A 320 -9.89 12.15 -8.01
N THR A 321 -9.90 13.48 -8.07
CA THR A 321 -10.36 14.31 -6.98
C THR A 321 -11.86 14.51 -7.09
N HIS A 322 -12.55 14.37 -5.96
CA HIS A 322 -13.95 14.71 -5.75
C HIS A 322 -14.02 16.02 -4.97
N CYS A 323 -14.40 17.08 -5.65
CA CYS A 323 -14.59 18.40 -5.06
C CYS A 323 -16.08 18.74 -5.02
N VAL A 324 -16.51 19.43 -3.97
CA VAL A 324 -17.91 19.87 -3.79
C VAL A 324 -17.93 21.38 -3.60
N TRP A 325 -18.76 22.08 -4.36
CA TRP A 325 -19.03 23.51 -4.17
C TRP A 325 -20.46 23.74 -3.72
N GLU A 326 -20.64 24.71 -2.84
CA GLU A 326 -21.94 25.35 -2.68
C GLU A 326 -22.31 26.12 -3.95
N ASN A 327 -23.54 25.96 -4.41
CA ASN A 327 -24.09 26.81 -5.46
C ASN A 327 -24.29 28.23 -4.87
N PRO A 328 -23.66 29.28 -5.42
CA PRO A 328 -23.82 30.65 -4.92
C PRO A 328 -25.25 31.18 -4.99
N GLU A 329 -26.10 30.61 -5.85
CA GLU A 329 -27.52 30.99 -6.01
C GLU A 329 -28.39 29.71 -6.03
N PRO A 330 -28.57 29.02 -4.89
CA PRO A 330 -29.18 27.70 -4.82
C PRO A 330 -30.66 27.67 -5.26
N ASP A 331 -31.33 28.82 -5.13
CA ASP A 331 -32.75 28.97 -5.48
C ASP A 331 -32.97 29.25 -6.97
N LYS A 332 -31.91 29.52 -7.74
CA LYS A 332 -31.98 29.78 -9.18
C LYS A 332 -31.66 28.52 -9.99
N THR A 333 -32.32 28.39 -11.14
CA THR A 333 -32.00 27.33 -12.10
C THR A 333 -30.69 27.65 -12.80
N ILE A 334 -29.73 26.73 -12.74
CA ILE A 334 -28.50 26.80 -13.52
C ILE A 334 -28.85 26.35 -14.93
N ALA A 335 -28.73 27.23 -15.92
CA ALA A 335 -28.98 26.92 -17.32
C ALA A 335 -27.84 26.07 -17.89
N SER A 336 -26.60 26.52 -17.71
CA SER A 336 -25.43 25.81 -18.21
C SER A 336 -24.16 26.11 -17.42
N VAL A 337 -23.10 25.36 -17.69
CA VAL A 337 -21.77 25.61 -17.14
C VAL A 337 -20.74 25.73 -18.26
N THR A 338 -19.80 26.66 -18.11
CA THR A 338 -18.57 26.73 -18.91
C THR A 338 -17.40 26.23 -18.08
N PHE A 339 -16.61 25.30 -18.60
CA PHE A 339 -15.35 24.87 -18.00
C PHE A 339 -14.19 25.54 -18.74
N GLU A 340 -13.37 26.31 -18.03
CA GLU A 340 -12.26 27.06 -18.63
C GLU A 340 -10.95 26.89 -17.85
N SER A 341 -9.85 26.96 -18.59
CA SER A 341 -8.47 26.89 -18.10
C SER A 341 -7.82 28.27 -18.16
N THR A 342 -6.87 28.53 -17.27
CA THR A 342 -6.05 29.75 -17.29
C THR A 342 -4.92 29.69 -18.33
N GLU A 343 -4.76 28.57 -19.02
CA GLU A 343 -3.60 28.25 -19.88
C GLU A 343 -2.25 28.30 -19.14
N ASN A 344 -2.29 28.35 -17.81
CA ASN A 344 -1.12 28.39 -16.96
C ASN A 344 -0.60 26.96 -16.67
N ARG A 345 0.55 26.85 -16.01
CA ARG A 345 1.40 25.66 -15.79
C ARG A 345 0.76 24.27 -16.00
N ALA A 346 -0.36 23.89 -15.38
CA ALA A 346 -1.00 22.58 -15.58
C ALA A 346 -2.35 22.62 -16.30
N SER A 347 -2.64 21.54 -17.04
CA SER A 347 -3.89 21.34 -17.77
C SER A 347 -4.97 20.68 -16.88
N PRO A 348 -6.10 21.35 -16.58
CA PRO A 348 -7.18 20.75 -15.82
C PRO A 348 -8.08 19.87 -16.73
N PHE A 349 -8.74 18.87 -16.14
CA PHE A 349 -9.71 18.04 -16.83
C PHE A 349 -10.86 17.59 -15.94
N LEU A 350 -12.03 17.39 -16.53
CA LEU A 350 -13.28 16.99 -15.89
C LEU A 350 -13.69 15.58 -16.34
N VAL A 351 -14.09 14.72 -15.41
CA VAL A 351 -14.58 13.35 -15.67
C VAL A 351 -16.10 13.26 -15.55
N ALA A 352 -16.67 13.80 -14.46
CA ALA A 352 -18.10 13.75 -14.20
C ALA A 352 -18.57 14.91 -13.31
N MET A 353 -19.86 15.24 -13.38
CA MET A 353 -20.51 16.24 -12.53
C MET A 353 -21.88 15.73 -12.06
N THR A 354 -22.19 15.91 -10.77
CA THR A 354 -23.47 15.52 -10.16
C THR A 354 -24.05 16.66 -9.33
N LEU A 355 -25.36 16.90 -9.42
CA LEU A 355 -26.08 17.90 -8.64
C LEU A 355 -26.74 17.30 -7.40
N GLU A 356 -26.67 17.99 -6.26
CA GLU A 356 -27.32 17.60 -5.00
C GLU A 356 -28.31 18.68 -4.51
N LEU A 357 -29.44 18.24 -3.94
CA LEU A 357 -30.37 19.04 -3.15
C LEU A 357 -30.40 18.52 -1.71
N PRO A 358 -30.69 19.37 -0.71
CA PRO A 358 -30.83 18.93 0.67
C PRO A 358 -31.95 17.90 0.81
N GLU A 359 -31.64 16.80 1.50
CA GLU A 359 -32.65 15.83 1.90
C GLU A 359 -33.62 16.45 2.93
N PRO A 360 -34.92 16.11 2.87
CA PRO A 360 -35.87 16.55 3.88
C PRO A 360 -35.49 16.07 5.28
N LEU A 361 -35.67 16.93 6.28
CA LEU A 361 -35.37 16.61 7.67
C LEU A 361 -36.46 15.74 8.32
N ASP A 362 -37.60 15.48 7.69
CA ASP A 362 -38.80 14.94 8.36
C ASP A 362 -38.85 13.40 8.50
N GLY A 363 -37.69 12.73 8.52
CA GLY A 363 -37.58 11.27 8.71
C GLY A 363 -37.04 10.81 10.08
N ASP A 364 -37.22 9.52 10.38
CA ASP A 364 -36.64 8.75 11.50
C ASP A 364 -35.11 8.54 11.33
N ARG A 365 -34.38 9.64 11.11
CA ARG A 365 -32.92 9.63 11.04
C ARG A 365 -32.35 9.74 12.45
N ASP A 366 -31.48 8.81 12.82
CA ASP A 366 -30.80 8.83 14.10
C ASP A 366 -29.81 10.01 14.21
N ALA A 367 -29.46 10.37 15.44
CA ALA A 367 -28.60 11.52 15.71
C ALA A 367 -27.19 11.39 15.12
N LEU A 368 -26.64 10.18 15.07
CA LEU A 368 -25.30 9.94 14.53
C LEU A 368 -25.29 10.12 13.00
N SER A 369 -26.31 9.64 12.29
CA SER A 369 -26.49 9.92 10.86
C SER A 369 -26.52 11.42 10.55
N LEU A 370 -27.29 12.20 11.33
CA LEU A 370 -27.39 13.65 11.15
C LEU A 370 -26.06 14.37 11.42
N ILE A 371 -25.35 13.99 12.49
CA ILE A 371 -24.03 14.57 12.82
C ILE A 371 -22.99 14.21 11.74
N ASN A 372 -23.02 13.00 11.20
CA ASN A 372 -22.10 12.58 10.14
C ASN A 372 -22.35 13.32 8.81
N GLU A 373 -23.61 13.61 8.47
CA GLU A 373 -23.90 14.48 7.33
C GLU A 373 -23.40 15.92 7.56
N ALA A 374 -23.72 16.48 8.74
CA ALA A 374 -23.28 17.82 9.15
C ALA A 374 -21.76 17.96 9.05
N ARG A 375 -21.02 16.96 9.56
CA ARG A 375 -19.57 16.89 9.48
C ARG A 375 -19.07 16.87 8.02
N ARG A 376 -19.62 16.00 7.18
CA ARG A 376 -19.20 15.96 5.76
C ARG A 376 -19.42 17.29 5.06
N LYS A 377 -20.56 17.96 5.30
CA LYS A 377 -20.88 19.25 4.66
C LYS A 377 -19.96 20.37 5.12
N ILE A 378 -19.59 20.44 6.40
CA ILE A 378 -18.66 21.47 6.89
C ILE A 378 -17.22 21.21 6.46
N ASP A 379 -16.81 19.94 6.34
CA ASP A 379 -15.42 19.58 6.04
C ASP A 379 -15.07 19.71 4.54
N VAL A 380 -16.01 19.46 3.60
CA VAL A 380 -15.68 19.30 2.16
C VAL A 380 -16.38 20.27 1.20
N VAL A 381 -17.33 21.07 1.66
CA VAL A 381 -18.07 22.01 0.79
C VAL A 381 -17.30 23.32 0.68
N ASN A 382 -16.82 23.61 -0.52
CA ASN A 382 -16.14 24.84 -0.87
C ASN A 382 -17.12 26.00 -1.04
N GLY A 383 -16.72 27.18 -0.58
CA GLY A 383 -17.54 28.38 -0.67
C GLY A 383 -18.80 28.33 0.19
N ALA A 384 -18.79 27.53 1.27
CA ALA A 384 -19.91 27.38 2.20
C ALA A 384 -20.33 28.75 2.79
N THR A 385 -21.37 29.35 2.21
CA THR A 385 -21.94 30.61 2.70
C THR A 385 -22.94 30.33 3.82
N ASP A 386 -23.89 31.23 4.05
CA ASP A 386 -24.98 31.02 5.00
C ASP A 386 -25.83 29.79 4.65
N THR A 387 -25.91 29.36 3.37
CA THR A 387 -26.72 28.21 2.97
C THR A 387 -26.25 26.91 3.61
N THR A 388 -24.99 26.51 3.37
CA THR A 388 -24.43 25.28 3.96
C THR A 388 -24.34 25.41 5.48
N HIS A 389 -23.90 26.56 5.99
CA HIS A 389 -23.82 26.80 7.43
C HIS A 389 -25.19 26.62 8.11
N ASN A 390 -26.26 27.19 7.55
CA ASN A 390 -27.62 27.07 8.10
C ASN A 390 -28.17 25.65 7.99
N HIS A 391 -27.87 24.92 6.91
CA HIS A 391 -28.24 23.50 6.79
C HIS A 391 -27.57 22.66 7.88
N VAL A 392 -26.25 22.82 8.05
CA VAL A 392 -25.47 22.14 9.10
C VAL A 392 -26.00 22.51 10.50
N ALA A 393 -26.27 23.79 10.76
CA ALA A 393 -26.86 24.23 12.02
C ALA A 393 -28.23 23.57 12.31
N LYS A 394 -29.08 23.40 11.29
CA LYS A 394 -30.37 22.70 11.41
C LYS A 394 -30.19 21.22 11.73
N LEU A 395 -29.25 20.54 11.07
CA LEU A 395 -28.92 19.13 11.35
C LEU A 395 -28.46 18.96 12.80
N LEU A 396 -27.50 19.78 13.25
CA LEU A 396 -26.98 19.73 14.61
C LEU A 396 -28.05 20.06 15.66
N LYS A 397 -28.91 21.04 15.38
CA LYS A 397 -30.05 21.37 16.25
C LYS A 397 -31.03 20.20 16.40
N LYS A 398 -31.32 19.48 15.31
CA LYS A 398 -32.18 18.28 15.34
C LYS A 398 -31.52 17.14 16.10
N ALA A 399 -30.21 16.92 15.92
CA ALA A 399 -29.48 15.83 16.57
C ALA A 399 -29.23 16.05 18.08
N ALA A 400 -29.15 17.31 18.52
CA ALA A 400 -28.67 17.67 19.86
C ALA A 400 -29.41 17.01 21.03
N PRO A 401 -30.76 16.90 21.07
CA PRO A 401 -31.46 16.29 22.20
C PRO A 401 -31.07 14.83 22.45
N ALA A 402 -30.96 14.03 21.38
CA ALA A 402 -30.60 12.61 21.46
C ALA A 402 -29.07 12.40 21.60
N ALA A 403 -28.26 13.22 20.92
CA ALA A 403 -26.80 13.09 20.94
C ALA A 403 -26.20 13.39 22.33
N LYS A 404 -26.80 14.29 23.11
CA LYS A 404 -26.34 14.63 24.47
C LYS A 404 -26.50 13.50 25.49
N ALA A 405 -27.32 12.48 25.19
CA ALA A 405 -27.57 11.36 26.09
C ALA A 405 -26.43 10.34 26.14
N HIS A 406 -25.54 10.32 25.14
CA HIS A 406 -24.39 9.42 25.06
C HIS A 406 -23.09 10.20 24.86
N GLU A 407 -22.03 9.77 25.55
CA GLU A 407 -20.73 10.45 25.58
C GLU A 407 -20.11 10.61 24.18
N ASP A 408 -20.07 9.54 23.38
CA ASP A 408 -19.48 9.55 22.03
C ASP A 408 -20.22 10.49 21.06
N THR A 409 -21.56 10.45 21.06
CA THR A 409 -22.36 11.33 20.20
C THR A 409 -22.33 12.78 20.68
N ASN A 410 -22.20 13.02 21.99
CA ASN A 410 -22.04 14.36 22.54
C ASN A 410 -20.67 14.95 22.20
N PHE A 411 -19.62 14.13 22.23
CA PHE A 411 -18.29 14.51 21.73
C PHE A 411 -18.39 14.96 20.27
N LEU A 412 -18.96 14.10 19.40
CA LEU A 412 -19.09 14.40 17.96
C LEU A 412 -19.93 15.66 17.72
N LEU A 413 -21.03 15.83 18.45
CA LEU A 413 -21.87 17.02 18.38
C LEU A 413 -21.06 18.30 18.67
N ARG A 414 -20.36 18.34 19.80
CA ARG A 414 -19.53 19.50 20.20
C ARG A 414 -18.39 19.75 19.21
N PHE A 415 -17.74 18.69 18.73
CA PHE A 415 -16.67 18.78 17.75
C PHE A 415 -17.16 19.43 16.45
N VAL A 416 -18.29 18.98 15.89
CA VAL A 416 -18.84 19.54 14.65
C VAL A 416 -19.41 20.95 14.87
N GLN A 417 -19.96 21.27 16.05
CA GLN A 417 -20.34 22.64 16.42
C GLN A 417 -19.14 23.59 16.43
N ALA A 418 -18.01 23.15 16.98
CA ALA A 418 -16.78 23.95 16.96
C ALA A 418 -16.26 24.17 15.54
N ASN A 419 -16.28 23.15 14.67
CA ASN A 419 -15.96 23.34 13.24
C ASN A 419 -16.89 24.35 12.56
N LEU A 420 -18.19 24.32 12.88
CA LEU A 420 -19.17 25.27 12.36
C LEU A 420 -18.84 26.73 12.78
N HIS A 421 -18.46 26.94 14.04
CA HIS A 421 -18.00 28.24 14.53
C HIS A 421 -16.69 28.69 13.87
N ALA A 422 -15.75 27.76 13.72
CA ALA A 422 -14.45 28.02 13.11
C ALA A 422 -14.59 28.42 11.63
N ALA A 423 -15.53 27.83 10.90
CA ALA A 423 -15.82 28.19 9.50
C ALA A 423 -16.36 29.62 9.33
N LYS A 424 -16.85 30.26 10.40
CA LYS A 424 -17.23 31.68 10.45
C LYS A 424 -16.16 32.56 11.13
N GLU A 425 -14.95 32.02 11.30
CA GLU A 425 -13.81 32.65 11.99
C GLU A 425 -14.13 33.08 13.44
N ASN A 426 -15.16 32.49 14.06
CA ASN A 426 -15.53 32.79 15.44
C ASN A 426 -14.69 31.94 16.41
N HIS A 427 -13.42 32.32 16.57
CA HIS A 427 -12.45 31.61 17.40
C HIS A 427 -12.84 31.57 18.88
N VAL A 428 -13.52 32.61 19.40
CA VAL A 428 -13.98 32.66 20.80
C VAL A 428 -14.96 31.54 21.09
N GLU A 429 -16.02 31.41 20.29
CA GLU A 429 -17.02 30.35 20.51
C GLU A 429 -16.46 28.97 20.15
N THR A 430 -15.54 28.89 19.18
CA THR A 430 -14.81 27.66 18.86
C THR A 430 -14.04 27.13 20.07
N LEU A 431 -13.16 27.94 20.66
CA LEU A 431 -12.34 27.53 21.81
C LEU A 431 -13.20 27.23 23.04
N LYS A 432 -14.25 28.03 23.29
CA LYS A 432 -15.22 27.80 24.36
C LYS A 432 -15.98 26.48 24.18
N THR A 433 -16.39 26.15 22.95
CA THR A 433 -17.08 24.88 22.64
C THR A 433 -16.16 23.67 22.88
N LEU A 434 -14.85 23.82 22.66
CA LEU A 434 -13.84 22.78 22.83
C LEU A 434 -13.28 22.69 24.26
N ASP A 435 -13.62 23.64 25.12
CA ASP A 435 -13.10 23.70 26.49
C ASP A 435 -13.49 22.45 27.30
N GLY A 436 -12.53 21.92 28.04
CA GLY A 436 -12.67 20.67 28.81
C GLY A 436 -12.97 19.39 28.01
N LEU A 437 -13.10 19.45 26.68
CA LEU A 437 -13.37 18.27 25.86
C LEU A 437 -12.12 17.37 25.81
N THR A 438 -12.30 16.06 25.95
CA THR A 438 -11.24 15.06 25.78
C THR A 438 -11.84 13.79 25.19
N SER A 439 -11.01 12.92 24.62
CA SER A 439 -11.44 11.61 24.14
C SER A 439 -10.43 10.54 24.56
N PRO A 440 -10.88 9.37 25.05
CA PRO A 440 -10.00 8.23 25.30
C PRO A 440 -9.51 7.59 23.99
N GLN A 441 -10.20 7.83 22.86
CA GLN A 441 -9.76 7.37 21.55
C GLN A 441 -8.65 8.30 21.00
N PRO A 442 -7.43 7.80 20.72
CA PRO A 442 -6.31 8.64 20.27
C PRO A 442 -6.57 9.40 18.97
N SER A 443 -7.28 8.80 18.01
CA SER A 443 -7.62 9.45 16.73
C SER A 443 -8.50 10.69 16.92
N MET A 444 -9.53 10.56 17.75
CA MET A 444 -10.45 11.65 18.07
C MET A 444 -9.77 12.73 18.92
N GLN A 445 -8.91 12.32 19.86
CA GLN A 445 -8.10 13.25 20.65
C GLN A 445 -7.14 14.05 19.77
N ASN A 446 -6.57 13.41 18.76
CA ASN A 446 -5.69 14.07 17.81
C ASN A 446 -6.43 15.10 16.95
N SER A 447 -7.62 14.76 16.43
CA SER A 447 -8.47 15.73 15.72
C SER A 447 -8.85 16.93 16.60
N LEU A 448 -9.04 16.72 17.90
CA LEU A 448 -9.31 17.79 18.86
C LEU A 448 -8.12 18.74 19.04
N HIS A 449 -6.90 18.22 19.14
CA HIS A 449 -5.68 19.04 19.18
C HIS A 449 -5.56 19.93 17.94
N LYS A 450 -5.82 19.39 16.75
CA LYS A 450 -5.78 20.15 15.49
C LYS A 450 -6.80 21.29 15.46
N LEU A 451 -8.03 21.03 15.89
CA LEU A 451 -9.07 22.05 15.91
C LEU A 451 -8.81 23.14 16.96
N ARG A 452 -8.27 22.78 18.14
CA ARG A 452 -7.80 23.76 19.13
C ARG A 452 -6.66 24.60 18.61
N ALA A 453 -5.67 23.97 17.97
CA ALA A 453 -4.57 24.67 17.34
C ALA A 453 -5.07 25.70 16.32
N TYR A 454 -6.04 25.31 15.48
CA TYR A 454 -6.68 26.23 14.54
C TYR A 454 -7.44 27.37 15.23
N GLY A 455 -8.19 27.08 16.30
CA GLY A 455 -8.85 28.12 17.10
C GLY A 455 -7.88 29.12 17.73
N TYR A 456 -6.76 28.66 18.30
CA TYR A 456 -5.71 29.54 18.85
C TYR A 456 -4.98 30.32 17.75
N TYR A 457 -4.78 29.70 16.59
CA TYR A 457 -4.20 30.34 15.42
C TYR A 457 -5.04 31.54 14.96
N LEU A 458 -6.35 31.35 14.81
CA LEU A 458 -7.29 32.43 14.46
C LEU A 458 -7.37 33.52 15.53
N ALA A 459 -7.04 33.18 16.79
CA ALA A 459 -6.93 34.13 17.89
C ALA A 459 -5.56 34.81 17.98
N GLU A 460 -4.66 34.56 17.03
CA GLU A 460 -3.26 35.03 16.99
C GLU A 460 -2.39 34.61 18.20
N ASP A 461 -2.81 33.56 18.94
CA ASP A 461 -2.04 32.96 20.04
C ASP A 461 -1.16 31.82 19.50
N TYR A 462 -0.11 32.20 18.77
CA TYR A 462 0.76 31.26 18.05
C TYR A 462 1.51 30.28 18.95
N ASP A 463 1.83 30.65 20.18
CA ASP A 463 2.52 29.76 21.13
C ASP A 463 1.59 28.62 21.59
N LYS A 464 0.33 28.93 21.92
CA LYS A 464 -0.66 27.87 22.22
C LYS A 464 -1.01 27.05 20.99
N ALA A 465 -1.13 27.68 19.82
CA ALA A 465 -1.36 26.97 18.58
C ALA A 465 -0.24 25.95 18.29
N ALA A 466 1.03 26.39 18.38
CA ALA A 466 2.18 25.53 18.19
C ALA A 466 2.23 24.40 19.24
N LYS A 467 1.90 24.68 20.50
CA LYS A 467 1.82 23.67 21.56
C LYS A 467 0.78 22.59 21.25
N GLU A 468 -0.43 22.97 20.85
CA GLU A 468 -1.49 22.02 20.47
C GLU A 468 -1.09 21.19 19.24
N MET A 469 -0.44 21.79 18.25
CA MET A 469 0.13 21.04 17.11
C MET A 469 1.23 20.06 17.55
N GLY A 470 2.12 20.46 18.46
CA GLY A 470 3.14 19.56 19.00
C GLY A 470 2.54 18.37 19.75
N LEU A 471 1.41 18.56 20.44
CA LEU A 471 0.66 17.47 21.06
C LEU A 471 -0.02 16.56 20.02
N SER A 472 -0.53 17.13 18.93
CA SER A 472 -1.05 16.37 17.78
C SER A 472 0.04 15.48 17.17
N VAL A 473 1.24 16.02 16.92
CA VAL A 473 2.40 15.29 16.38
C VAL A 473 2.79 14.06 17.22
N ARG A 474 2.61 14.12 18.55
CA ARG A 474 2.83 12.97 19.45
C ARG A 474 1.82 11.84 19.23
N GLN A 475 0.61 12.16 18.79
CA GLN A 475 -0.49 11.20 18.61
C GLN A 475 -0.58 10.64 17.18
N GLU A 476 0.19 11.21 16.24
CA GLU A 476 0.19 10.76 14.86
C GLU A 476 0.72 9.32 14.70
N ASP A 477 -0.04 8.51 13.97
CA ASP A 477 0.31 7.13 13.59
C ASP A 477 0.57 7.08 12.09
N PHE A 478 1.66 7.71 11.64
CA PHE A 478 2.06 7.68 10.24
C PHE A 478 2.46 6.26 9.84
N ARG A 479 1.81 5.71 8.82
CA ARG A 479 2.11 4.39 8.24
C ARG A 479 2.58 4.54 6.81
N ALA A 480 3.51 3.70 6.37
CA ALA A 480 3.93 3.66 4.98
C ALA A 480 2.78 3.38 4.00
N GLY A 481 2.82 4.00 2.81
CA GLY A 481 1.77 3.87 1.79
C GLY A 481 0.46 4.64 2.04
N MET A 482 0.30 5.28 3.20
CA MET A 482 -0.78 6.26 3.43
C MET A 482 -0.37 7.64 2.92
N PRO A 483 -1.32 8.50 2.50
CA PRO A 483 -1.00 9.90 2.22
C PRO A 483 -0.27 10.53 3.40
N SER A 484 0.60 11.51 3.17
CA SER A 484 1.02 12.36 4.28
C SER A 484 -0.26 12.84 4.98
N GLY A 485 -0.41 12.52 6.27
CA GLY A 485 -1.59 12.93 7.03
C GLY A 485 -1.83 14.43 6.87
N LEU A 486 -3.02 14.89 7.25
CA LEU A 486 -3.48 16.28 7.11
C LEU A 486 -2.44 17.35 7.52
N ASP A 487 -1.44 17.02 8.35
CA ASP A 487 -0.47 17.96 8.90
C ASP A 487 0.64 18.37 7.94
N HIS A 488 1.05 17.56 6.96
CA HIS A 488 2.16 17.99 6.09
C HIS A 488 1.77 19.19 5.21
N HIS A 489 0.62 19.12 4.54
CA HIS A 489 0.11 20.22 3.70
C HIS A 489 -0.32 21.43 4.52
N MET A 490 -0.92 21.20 5.70
CA MET A 490 -1.28 22.28 6.62
C MET A 490 -0.02 23.00 7.13
N THR A 491 1.00 22.28 7.61
CA THR A 491 2.25 22.86 8.08
C THR A 491 3.02 23.57 6.95
N GLN A 492 3.03 23.02 5.74
CA GLN A 492 3.62 23.69 4.57
C GLN A 492 2.84 24.94 4.15
N GLY A 493 1.50 24.89 4.19
CA GLY A 493 0.65 26.04 3.93
C GLY A 493 0.83 27.15 4.97
N LEU A 494 0.90 26.78 6.25
CA LEU A 494 1.20 27.70 7.34
C LEU A 494 2.62 28.28 7.23
N LEU A 495 3.61 27.47 6.86
CA LEU A 495 4.97 27.93 6.57
C LEU A 495 4.95 28.98 5.46
N ALA A 496 4.35 28.66 4.31
CA ALA A 496 4.28 29.56 3.16
C ALA A 496 3.56 30.86 3.50
N TYR A 497 2.42 30.77 4.18
CA TYR A 497 1.67 31.94 4.65
C TYR A 497 2.52 32.79 5.60
N HIS A 498 3.09 32.21 6.65
CA HIS A 498 3.86 32.98 7.62
C HIS A 498 5.16 33.55 7.04
N MET A 499 5.84 32.84 6.13
CA MET A 499 6.98 33.39 5.41
C MET A 499 6.57 34.62 4.59
N SER A 500 5.40 34.56 3.94
CA SER A 500 4.89 35.67 3.12
C SER A 500 4.43 36.88 3.95
N VAL A 501 3.83 36.66 5.13
CA VAL A 501 3.24 37.72 5.95
C VAL A 501 4.20 38.26 7.01
N HIS A 502 5.02 37.39 7.61
CA HIS A 502 5.87 37.71 8.77
C HIS A 502 7.37 37.56 8.51
N GLY A 503 7.75 37.16 7.30
CA GLY A 503 9.14 36.92 6.89
C GLY A 503 9.66 35.52 7.25
N VAL A 504 10.75 35.14 6.57
CA VAL A 504 11.33 33.77 6.61
C VAL A 504 11.61 33.27 8.03
N THR A 505 12.21 34.12 8.87
CA THR A 505 12.65 33.73 10.23
C THR A 505 11.47 33.41 11.15
N LYS A 506 10.45 34.29 11.21
CA LYS A 506 9.30 34.08 12.09
C LYS A 506 8.41 32.94 11.62
N GLY A 507 8.25 32.77 10.31
CA GLY A 507 7.52 31.63 9.75
C GLY A 507 8.21 30.29 10.03
N ARG A 508 9.54 30.25 9.97
CA ARG A 508 10.30 29.05 10.31
C ARG A 508 10.15 28.67 11.79
N ASP A 509 10.20 29.65 12.69
CA ASP A 509 10.12 29.41 14.15
C ASP A 509 8.79 28.79 14.57
N PHE A 510 7.65 29.33 14.11
CA PHE A 510 6.33 28.77 14.41
C PHE A 510 6.22 27.31 13.93
N VAL A 511 6.61 27.06 12.68
CA VAL A 511 6.55 25.73 12.07
C VAL A 511 7.42 24.75 12.84
N LEU A 512 8.66 25.11 13.14
CA LEU A 512 9.57 24.26 13.92
C LEU A 512 8.97 23.90 15.29
N LYS A 513 8.45 24.88 16.04
CA LYS A 513 7.82 24.66 17.35
C LYS A 513 6.58 23.77 17.25
N SER A 514 5.75 23.97 16.22
CA SER A 514 4.55 23.16 15.99
C SER A 514 4.84 21.69 15.72
N GLN A 515 6.05 21.38 15.23
CA GLN A 515 6.47 20.02 14.87
C GLN A 515 7.25 19.30 15.98
N ILE A 516 7.63 20.00 17.04
CA ILE A 516 8.43 19.44 18.14
C ILE A 516 7.54 19.29 19.37
N PRO A 517 7.17 18.06 19.78
CA PRO A 517 6.40 17.87 20.99
C PRO A 517 7.19 18.31 22.24
N PRO A 518 6.51 18.79 23.30
CA PRO A 518 7.15 19.11 24.57
C PRO A 518 7.90 17.92 25.16
N ARG A 519 9.09 18.12 25.76
CA ARG A 519 9.83 17.04 26.43
C ARG A 519 9.01 16.49 27.60
N SER A 520 8.99 15.16 27.75
CA SER A 520 8.24 14.53 28.84
C SER A 520 9.03 14.58 30.15
N ALA A 521 8.35 14.75 31.29
CA ALA A 521 9.00 14.85 32.60
C ALA A 521 9.63 13.52 33.08
N ASP A 522 9.16 12.39 32.54
CA ASP A 522 9.66 11.02 32.80
C ASP A 522 10.83 10.62 31.88
N THR A 523 11.32 11.54 31.05
CA THR A 523 12.42 11.27 30.12
C THR A 523 13.71 10.90 30.88
N PRO A 524 14.36 9.74 30.59
CA PRO A 524 15.55 9.31 31.30
C PRO A 524 16.67 10.35 31.26
N GLY A 525 17.30 10.60 32.41
CA GLY A 525 18.32 11.64 32.56
C GLY A 525 19.57 11.44 31.69
N GLU A 526 19.83 10.21 31.22
CA GLU A 526 20.93 9.88 30.31
C GLU A 526 20.71 10.36 28.86
N THR A 527 19.47 10.68 28.49
CA THR A 527 19.15 11.25 27.17
C THR A 527 19.40 12.76 27.15
N ILE A 528 20.09 13.26 26.12
CA ILE A 528 20.43 14.68 26.01
C ILE A 528 19.24 15.48 25.48
N ASP A 529 18.99 16.67 26.03
CA ASP A 529 17.93 17.56 25.56
C ASP A 529 18.39 18.41 24.38
N LEU A 530 17.90 18.05 23.20
CA LEU A 530 18.20 18.75 21.95
C LEU A 530 17.16 19.84 21.62
N THR A 531 16.19 20.13 22.50
CA THR A 531 15.08 21.08 22.21
C THR A 531 15.57 22.42 21.67
N SER A 532 16.62 23.00 22.27
CA SER A 532 17.18 24.29 21.86
C SER A 532 18.04 24.25 20.59
N LYS A 533 18.35 23.04 20.09
CA LYS A 533 19.25 22.81 18.95
C LYS A 533 18.53 22.21 17.73
N TYR A 534 17.30 21.70 17.90
CA TYR A 534 16.51 21.24 16.78
C TYR A 534 16.30 22.36 15.76
N ASN A 535 16.47 22.04 14.49
CA ASN A 535 16.27 22.96 13.37
C ASN A 535 15.38 22.36 12.26
N ALA A 536 14.90 21.13 12.45
CA ALA A 536 13.90 20.47 11.63
C ALA A 536 13.00 19.53 12.46
N GLY A 537 11.76 19.33 11.99
CA GLY A 537 10.85 18.33 12.54
C GLY A 537 11.10 16.93 11.98
N LEU A 538 10.75 15.89 12.75
CA LEU A 538 10.83 14.49 12.27
C LEU A 538 9.86 14.21 11.12
N HIS A 539 8.71 14.89 11.14
CA HIS A 539 7.60 14.75 10.18
C HIS A 539 7.54 15.90 9.18
N GLU A 540 8.67 16.61 9.03
CA GLU A 540 8.89 17.63 8.01
C GLU A 540 9.67 17.05 6.82
N ALA A 541 9.43 17.56 5.62
CA ALA A 541 10.22 17.23 4.44
C ALA A 541 11.30 18.31 4.20
N TRP A 542 12.48 18.10 4.76
CA TRP A 542 13.57 19.09 4.79
C TRP A 542 14.62 18.92 3.67
N HIS A 543 14.46 17.92 2.79
CA HIS A 543 15.41 17.59 1.72
C HIS A 543 14.91 17.97 0.31
N ILE A 544 14.00 18.94 0.22
CA ILE A 544 13.43 19.38 -1.05
C ILE A 544 14.48 20.19 -1.82
N GLU A 545 14.88 19.71 -3.00
CA GLU A 545 15.85 20.36 -3.89
C GLU A 545 15.16 21.32 -4.90
N SER A 546 13.82 21.50 -4.84
CA SER A 546 13.04 22.33 -5.77
C SER A 546 11.67 22.75 -5.19
N ALA A 547 11.27 24.02 -5.38
CA ALA A 547 9.97 24.62 -4.98
C ALA A 547 8.73 24.06 -5.71
N SER A 548 8.79 22.82 -6.18
CA SER A 548 7.79 22.13 -7.00
C SER A 548 6.73 21.46 -6.13
N SER A 549 5.53 22.06 -6.00
CA SER A 549 4.46 21.49 -5.15
C SER A 549 3.86 20.20 -5.70
N ALA A 550 4.12 19.87 -6.98
CA ALA A 550 3.72 18.61 -7.58
C ALA A 550 4.58 17.40 -7.18
N GLN A 551 5.76 17.61 -6.59
CA GLN A 551 6.60 16.57 -5.97
C GLN A 551 6.62 16.74 -4.44
N VAL A 552 5.49 16.48 -3.79
CA VAL A 552 5.41 16.33 -2.33
C VAL A 552 6.38 15.24 -1.88
N ALA A 553 7.51 15.63 -1.28
CA ALA A 553 8.46 14.72 -0.67
C ALA A 553 7.94 14.23 0.68
N THR A 554 8.04 12.94 0.95
CA THR A 554 7.69 12.39 2.27
C THR A 554 8.70 12.79 3.32
N PRO A 555 8.26 13.16 4.53
CA PRO A 555 9.15 13.29 5.67
C PRO A 555 9.92 11.99 5.91
N LEU A 556 11.23 12.11 6.12
CA LEU A 556 12.14 10.96 6.25
C LEU A 556 11.78 10.06 7.43
N CYS A 557 11.59 10.68 8.60
CA CYS A 557 11.27 9.97 9.83
C CYS A 557 9.75 9.86 10.05
N ARG A 558 8.92 9.88 8.99
CA ARG A 558 7.46 9.92 9.13
C ARG A 558 6.92 8.80 10.01
N THR A 559 7.39 7.56 9.84
CA THR A 559 6.88 6.40 10.61
C THR A 559 7.57 6.24 11.97
N LEU A 560 8.45 7.16 12.38
CA LEU A 560 9.06 7.17 13.70
C LEU A 560 8.20 8.02 14.62
N LYS A 561 7.60 7.39 15.63
CA LYS A 561 6.83 8.09 16.66
C LYS A 561 7.78 8.96 17.49
N THR A 562 7.29 10.10 17.96
CA THR A 562 8.06 10.93 18.89
C THR A 562 8.02 10.37 20.31
N GLY A 563 8.99 10.75 21.15
CA GLY A 563 9.12 10.31 22.54
C GLY A 563 10.37 9.46 22.80
N VAL A 564 10.39 8.76 23.93
CA VAL A 564 11.54 7.94 24.35
C VAL A 564 11.48 6.57 23.69
N HIS A 565 12.49 6.23 22.90
CA HIS A 565 12.65 4.90 22.29
C HIS A 565 13.86 4.18 22.84
N ARG A 566 13.73 2.90 23.14
CA ARG A 566 14.86 2.06 23.56
C ARG A 566 15.35 1.22 22.40
N PHE A 567 16.51 1.57 21.84
CA PHE A 567 17.20 0.78 20.82
C PHE A 567 18.35 0.02 21.48
N ARG A 568 18.34 -1.31 21.43
CA ARG A 568 19.32 -2.17 22.12
C ARG A 568 19.42 -1.87 23.62
N GLY A 569 18.30 -1.51 24.25
CA GLY A 569 18.23 -1.13 25.66
C GLY A 569 18.70 0.30 25.98
N ILE A 570 19.20 1.05 25.00
CA ILE A 570 19.64 2.45 25.14
C ILE A 570 18.45 3.37 24.84
N PRO A 571 17.99 4.22 25.79
CA PRO A 571 16.91 5.17 25.55
C PRO A 571 17.40 6.34 24.70
N PHE A 572 16.55 6.84 23.83
CA PHE A 572 16.77 8.04 23.03
C PHE A 572 15.53 8.93 23.10
N ASP A 573 15.71 10.22 23.40
CA ASP A 573 14.65 11.22 23.30
C ASP A 573 14.51 11.70 21.85
N VAL A 574 13.52 11.15 21.14
CA VAL A 574 13.29 11.37 19.70
C VAL A 574 12.14 12.35 19.51
N ARG A 575 12.43 13.63 19.26
CA ARG A 575 11.39 14.67 19.10
C ARG A 575 11.58 15.60 17.90
N GLY A 576 12.81 15.84 17.49
CA GLY A 576 13.17 16.70 16.36
C GLY A 576 14.48 16.25 15.72
N VAL A 577 15.02 17.08 14.83
CA VAL A 577 16.26 16.80 14.10
C VAL A 577 17.20 18.00 14.18
N VAL A 578 18.50 17.72 14.42
CA VAL A 578 19.61 18.65 14.21
C VAL A 578 20.23 18.31 12.86
N ASN A 579 19.89 19.08 11.84
CA ASN A 579 20.34 18.86 10.47
C ASN A 579 21.44 19.85 10.05
N LEU A 580 22.43 19.39 9.30
CA LEU A 580 23.56 20.20 8.83
C LEU A 580 23.71 20.20 7.30
N SER A 581 23.85 21.37 6.69
CA SER A 581 24.19 21.51 5.27
C SER A 581 25.49 22.29 5.11
N ALA A 582 26.51 21.66 4.53
CA ALA A 582 27.77 22.32 4.19
C ALA A 582 27.72 22.93 2.77
N GLY A 583 26.68 23.72 2.46
CA GLY A 583 26.53 24.36 1.14
C GLY A 583 25.77 23.52 0.10
N LEU A 584 24.88 22.62 0.53
CA LEU A 584 23.85 22.06 -0.34
C LEU A 584 22.72 23.08 -0.50
N GLU A 585 22.28 23.31 -1.74
CA GLU A 585 21.09 24.10 -2.05
C GLU A 585 19.84 23.29 -1.71
N THR A 586 19.25 23.55 -0.54
CA THR A 586 17.97 23.00 -0.08
C THR A 586 16.98 24.13 0.16
N GLU A 587 15.68 23.86 0.01
CA GLU A 587 14.63 24.88 0.25
C GLU A 587 14.70 25.46 1.67
N ILE A 588 15.00 24.62 2.66
CA ILE A 588 15.29 25.03 4.03
C ILE A 588 16.82 25.12 4.17
N PRO A 589 17.41 26.30 4.43
CA PRO A 589 18.85 26.42 4.65
C PRO A 589 19.20 25.87 6.03
N PHE A 590 20.14 24.92 6.08
CA PHE A 590 20.69 24.37 7.31
C PHE A 590 22.12 24.85 7.54
N PRO A 591 22.55 25.06 8.79
CA PRO A 591 23.93 25.47 9.09
C PRO A 591 24.92 24.35 8.76
N ALA A 592 26.17 24.70 8.47
CA ALA A 592 27.24 23.69 8.30
C ALA A 592 27.68 23.07 9.63
N SER A 593 27.36 23.73 10.75
CA SER A 593 27.74 23.30 12.09
C SER A 593 26.74 23.78 13.14
N VAL A 594 26.54 22.96 14.17
CA VAL A 594 25.81 23.29 15.40
C VAL A 594 26.75 23.06 16.57
N GLN A 595 26.96 24.11 17.35
CA GLN A 595 27.90 24.13 18.47
C GLN A 595 27.16 24.02 19.80
N GLU A 596 27.89 23.66 20.85
CA GLU A 596 27.40 23.67 22.23
C GLU A 596 26.14 22.81 22.45
N ILE A 597 26.11 21.58 21.94
CA ILE A 597 25.12 20.58 22.37
C ILE A 597 25.49 20.17 23.80
N VAL A 598 24.82 20.77 24.79
CA VAL A 598 25.16 20.62 26.21
C VAL A 598 25.01 19.16 26.65
N VAL A 599 26.08 18.60 27.21
CA VAL A 599 26.09 17.26 27.82
C VAL A 599 26.11 17.40 29.34
N GLY A 600 27.10 18.10 29.89
CA GLY A 600 27.24 18.41 31.33
C GLY A 600 27.32 17.18 32.23
N LYS A 601 27.92 16.08 31.74
CA LYS A 601 27.92 14.76 32.41
C LYS A 601 29.20 13.98 32.15
N LYS A 602 29.54 13.10 33.09
CA LYS A 602 30.53 12.03 32.91
C LYS A 602 29.85 10.84 32.24
N ALA A 603 30.54 10.19 31.30
CA ALA A 603 29.99 9.06 30.55
C ALA A 603 31.12 8.12 30.12
N ASP A 604 30.86 6.81 30.06
CA ASP A 604 31.78 5.84 29.46
C ASP A 604 31.67 5.83 27.92
N SER A 605 30.51 6.21 27.39
CA SER A 605 30.28 6.29 25.94
C SER A 605 29.23 7.35 25.59
N LEU A 606 29.27 7.81 24.35
CA LEU A 606 28.20 8.59 23.71
C LEU A 606 27.58 7.79 22.57
N HIS A 607 26.24 7.76 22.53
CA HIS A 607 25.46 7.11 21.49
C HIS A 607 24.74 8.14 20.62
N PHE A 608 24.99 8.08 19.31
CA PHE A 608 24.44 9.00 18.33
C PHE A 608 23.45 8.25 17.44
N LEU A 609 22.19 8.67 17.44
CA LEU A 609 21.18 8.18 16.51
C LEU A 609 21.08 9.17 15.35
N HIS A 610 21.62 8.79 14.19
CA HIS A 610 21.84 9.70 13.07
C HIS A 610 21.71 9.02 11.70
N SER A 611 21.74 9.80 10.62
CA SER A 611 21.94 9.29 9.26
C SER A 611 22.44 10.41 8.34
N GLY A 612 22.71 10.10 7.07
CA GLY A 612 23.04 11.09 6.05
C GLY A 612 22.11 11.03 4.84
N TYR A 613 21.73 12.19 4.32
CA TYR A 613 21.06 12.32 3.02
C TYR A 613 22.08 12.64 1.91
N LYS A 614 21.82 12.11 0.72
CA LYS A 614 22.76 11.95 -0.42
C LYS A 614 23.89 10.94 -0.16
N ARG A 615 24.34 10.31 -1.25
CA ARG A 615 25.33 9.23 -1.23
C ARG A 615 26.73 9.76 -1.55
N THR A 616 27.74 9.15 -0.94
CA THR A 616 29.15 9.33 -1.30
C THR A 616 29.89 7.99 -1.22
N THR A 617 31.18 7.97 -1.54
CA THR A 617 32.02 6.78 -1.48
C THR A 617 32.16 6.27 -0.05
N PRO A 618 31.94 4.96 0.23
CA PRO A 618 32.18 4.38 1.55
C PRO A 618 33.60 4.67 2.07
N GLY A 619 33.71 4.98 3.37
CA GLY A 619 34.95 5.37 4.04
C GLY A 619 35.21 6.88 4.11
N THR A 620 34.50 7.69 3.32
CA THR A 620 34.65 9.16 3.32
C THR A 620 34.13 9.77 4.61
N ILE A 621 34.89 10.67 5.25
CA ILE A 621 34.43 11.44 6.43
C ILE A 621 33.40 12.48 5.98
N VAL A 622 32.17 12.38 6.50
CA VAL A 622 31.04 13.26 6.13
C VAL A 622 30.63 14.21 7.25
N ALA A 623 30.99 13.89 8.49
CA ALA A 623 30.80 14.75 9.64
C ALA A 623 31.84 14.47 10.73
N ILE A 624 32.01 15.41 11.64
CA ILE A 624 32.83 15.26 12.85
C ILE A 624 31.97 15.68 14.05
N TYR A 625 31.94 14.83 15.07
CA TYR A 625 31.55 15.27 16.42
C TYR A 625 32.81 15.66 17.18
N ARG A 626 32.90 16.90 17.66
CA ARG A 626 33.97 17.36 18.55
C ARG A 626 33.45 17.30 19.98
N ILE A 627 34.03 16.45 20.80
CA ILE A 627 33.64 16.24 22.20
C ILE A 627 34.54 17.14 23.04
N VAL A 628 33.95 18.16 23.66
CA VAL A 628 34.68 19.13 24.49
C VAL A 628 34.46 18.79 25.96
N TYR A 629 35.56 18.52 26.67
CA TYR A 629 35.53 18.27 28.11
C TYR A 629 35.48 19.58 28.90
N ALA A 630 35.04 19.49 30.15
CA ALA A 630 34.98 20.64 31.06
C ALA A 630 36.36 21.23 31.40
N ASP A 631 37.45 20.49 31.19
CA ASP A 631 38.83 20.98 31.35
C ASP A 631 39.39 21.67 30.09
N GLY A 632 38.60 21.73 29.00
CA GLY A 632 38.95 22.37 27.74
C GLY A 632 39.62 21.46 26.71
N GLU A 633 39.96 20.21 27.07
CA GLU A 633 40.47 19.22 26.11
C GLU A 633 39.38 18.82 25.11
N VAL A 634 39.79 18.43 23.90
CA VAL A 634 38.87 18.11 22.80
C VAL A 634 39.26 16.79 22.15
N GLU A 635 38.27 15.91 21.97
CA GLU A 635 38.39 14.68 21.19
C GLU A 635 37.54 14.78 19.93
N GLU A 636 38.02 14.20 18.83
CA GLU A 636 37.27 14.17 17.56
C GLU A 636 36.78 12.77 17.24
N PHE A 637 35.49 12.66 16.93
CA PHE A 637 34.88 11.45 16.43
C PHE A 637 34.46 11.63 14.97
N PRO A 638 35.33 11.27 14.01
CA PRO A 638 35.03 11.37 12.59
C PRO A 638 34.03 10.30 12.14
N ILE A 639 32.99 10.73 11.43
CA ILE A 639 31.90 9.87 10.95
C ILE A 639 32.12 9.54 9.48
N ARG A 640 32.37 8.26 9.18
CA ARG A 640 32.59 7.78 7.81
C ARG A 640 31.30 7.24 7.20
N PHE A 641 31.06 7.63 5.95
CA PHE A 641 29.95 7.10 5.17
C PHE A 641 30.13 5.60 4.90
N GLY A 642 29.09 4.78 5.06
CA GLY A 642 29.16 3.33 4.91
C GLY A 642 29.68 2.57 6.14
N PHE A 643 30.02 3.25 7.25
CA PHE A 643 30.51 2.64 8.48
C PHE A 643 29.72 3.12 9.70
N GLU A 644 30.00 4.32 10.20
CA GLU A 644 29.24 4.90 11.32
C GLU A 644 27.89 5.44 10.84
N MET A 645 27.88 6.06 9.67
CA MET A 645 26.69 6.66 9.05
C MET A 645 26.47 6.08 7.66
N HIS A 646 25.23 5.87 7.27
CA HIS A 646 24.85 5.44 5.92
C HIS A 646 23.80 6.36 5.32
N HIS A 647 23.43 6.10 4.08
CA HIS A 647 22.32 6.79 3.44
C HIS A 647 21.02 6.51 4.21
N CYS A 648 20.23 7.56 4.43
CA CYS A 648 18.94 7.46 5.10
C CYS A 648 17.89 6.72 4.28
N TRP A 649 18.07 6.60 2.96
CA TRP A 649 17.21 5.80 2.09
C TRP A 649 17.93 4.51 1.66
N ILE A 650 17.40 3.38 2.08
CA ILE A 650 17.93 2.06 1.73
C ILE A 650 16.96 1.28 0.84
N PRO A 651 17.43 0.51 -0.15
CA PRO A 651 16.54 -0.38 -0.90
C PRO A 651 15.86 -1.35 0.06
N GLY A 652 14.56 -1.62 -0.14
CA GLY A 652 13.81 -2.56 0.70
C GLY A 652 14.52 -3.92 0.84
N ILE A 653 15.07 -4.47 -0.24
CA ILE A 653 15.80 -5.76 -0.22
C ILE A 653 17.10 -5.78 0.56
N MET A 654 17.64 -4.62 0.94
CA MET A 654 18.94 -4.59 1.58
C MET A 654 18.86 -5.20 2.98
N ASP A 655 19.77 -6.12 3.28
CA ASP A 655 19.96 -6.63 4.64
C ASP A 655 20.28 -5.49 5.60
N SER A 656 19.86 -5.66 6.86
CA SER A 656 20.06 -4.64 7.88
C SER A 656 21.55 -4.59 8.26
N PRO A 657 22.29 -3.50 7.99
CA PRO A 657 23.66 -3.40 8.47
C PRO A 657 23.68 -3.43 10.00
N TRP A 658 24.82 -3.81 10.58
CA TRP A 658 24.95 -4.09 12.01
C TRP A 658 24.66 -2.90 12.91
N ASN A 659 24.67 -1.66 12.41
CA ASN A 659 24.38 -0.42 13.11
C ASN A 659 23.00 0.18 12.78
N LEU A 660 22.17 -0.46 11.93
CA LEU A 660 20.80 0.00 11.67
C LEU A 660 19.92 -0.17 12.92
N MET A 661 19.40 0.92 13.48
CA MET A 661 18.57 0.90 14.71
C MET A 661 17.10 1.07 14.43
N TRP A 662 16.75 1.87 13.44
CA TRP A 662 15.37 2.08 13.05
C TRP A 662 15.25 2.00 11.54
N ARG A 663 14.18 1.36 11.10
CA ARG A 663 13.85 1.18 9.69
C ARG A 663 12.37 1.52 9.48
N GLY A 664 12.10 2.57 8.71
CA GLY A 664 10.77 2.92 8.26
C GLY A 664 10.48 2.26 6.92
N GLU A 665 9.89 1.06 6.94
CA GLU A 665 9.58 0.31 5.72
C GLU A 665 8.67 1.11 4.78
N GLY A 666 8.95 1.17 3.48
CA GLY A 666 8.11 1.84 2.48
C GLY A 666 7.94 3.36 2.69
N ALA A 667 8.93 4.00 3.31
CA ALA A 667 8.86 5.41 3.67
C ALA A 667 8.98 6.39 2.48
N THR A 668 9.60 6.03 1.34
CA THR A 668 9.74 6.93 0.17
C THR A 668 8.84 6.64 -1.02
N GLY A 669 8.67 7.68 -1.85
CA GLY A 669 8.05 7.70 -3.18
C GLY A 669 8.85 7.12 -4.35
N ASP A 670 10.14 6.79 -4.18
CA ASP A 670 11.01 6.46 -5.33
C ASP A 670 10.72 5.09 -5.94
N SER A 671 11.11 4.92 -7.21
CA SER A 671 10.82 3.77 -8.10
C SER A 671 11.20 2.38 -7.58
N LEU A 672 11.94 2.27 -6.47
CA LEU A 672 12.35 1.01 -5.85
C LEU A 672 11.69 0.71 -4.48
N ARG A 673 10.76 1.53 -4.00
CA ARG A 673 10.21 1.43 -2.61
C ARG A 673 11.35 1.36 -1.59
N SER A 674 11.96 2.51 -1.30
CA SER A 674 13.04 2.57 -0.31
C SER A 674 12.48 2.71 1.10
N ASP A 675 13.23 2.15 2.05
CA ASP A 675 12.95 2.30 3.47
C ASP A 675 13.77 3.47 4.03
N ALA A 676 13.20 4.17 5.01
CA ALA A 676 13.94 5.11 5.82
C ALA A 676 14.82 4.37 6.83
N ALA A 677 15.96 4.93 7.18
CA ALA A 677 16.91 4.30 8.08
C ALA A 677 17.56 5.31 9.03
N LEU A 678 17.69 4.92 10.30
CA LEU A 678 18.56 5.58 11.27
C LEU A 678 19.58 4.58 11.80
N TYR A 679 20.78 5.07 12.02
CA TYR A 679 21.94 4.28 12.41
C TYR A 679 22.47 4.74 13.76
N LEU A 680 23.05 3.80 14.50
CA LEU A 680 23.73 4.05 15.77
C LEU A 680 25.24 4.07 15.56
N ALA A 681 25.84 5.23 15.81
CA ALA A 681 27.26 5.35 16.06
C ALA A 681 27.50 5.43 17.57
N THR A 682 28.55 4.78 18.06
CA THR A 682 28.95 4.84 19.46
C THR A 682 30.40 5.25 19.56
N TRP A 683 30.65 6.29 20.35
CA TRP A 683 31.99 6.74 20.70
C TRP A 683 32.31 6.28 22.12
N ASP A 684 33.39 5.54 22.27
CA ASP A 684 33.90 5.12 23.57
C ASP A 684 34.77 6.24 24.15
N ASN A 685 34.44 6.70 25.36
CA ASN A 685 35.11 7.82 25.98
C ASN A 685 36.50 7.38 26.52
N PRO A 686 37.62 7.93 26.03
CA PRO A 686 38.94 7.62 26.56
C PRO A 686 39.16 8.18 27.97
N ARG A 687 38.33 9.15 28.41
CA ARG A 687 38.40 9.84 29.71
C ARG A 687 37.04 9.79 30.43
N PRO A 688 36.56 8.60 30.85
CA PRO A 688 35.22 8.42 31.43
C PRO A 688 34.97 9.21 32.72
N ASP A 689 36.04 9.51 33.47
CA ASP A 689 35.97 10.27 34.72
C ASP A 689 35.96 11.79 34.52
N GLN A 690 36.25 12.27 33.31
CA GLN A 690 36.19 13.69 32.96
C GLN A 690 34.78 14.04 32.48
N GLU A 691 34.24 15.16 32.98
CA GLU A 691 32.94 15.65 32.54
C GLU A 691 33.03 16.16 31.09
N ILE A 692 32.09 15.73 30.25
CA ILE A 692 31.89 16.23 28.90
C ILE A 692 31.02 17.47 29.01
N ALA A 693 31.54 18.64 28.65
CA ALA A 693 30.81 19.89 28.72
C ALA A 693 29.76 19.94 27.61
N HIS A 694 30.19 19.79 26.35
CA HIS A 694 29.32 19.83 25.19
C HIS A 694 29.92 19.09 24.00
N VAL A 695 29.11 18.91 22.95
CA VAL A 695 29.51 18.37 21.67
C VAL A 695 29.22 19.39 20.57
N ASP A 696 30.16 19.57 19.65
CA ASP A 696 29.93 20.28 18.39
C ASP A 696 29.71 19.27 17.27
N PHE A 697 28.75 19.52 16.40
CA PHE A 697 28.46 18.69 15.23
C PHE A 697 28.70 19.48 13.96
N THR A 698 29.62 19.01 13.11
CA THR A 698 30.05 19.73 11.91
C THR A 698 30.03 18.82 10.69
N ALA A 699 29.41 19.28 9.60
CA ALA A 699 29.44 18.62 8.31
C ALA A 699 30.75 18.95 7.59
N THR A 700 31.45 17.94 7.06
CA THR A 700 32.76 18.11 6.40
C THR A 700 32.68 18.12 4.89
N LEU A 701 31.52 17.76 4.31
CA LEU A 701 31.37 17.55 2.88
C LEU A 701 30.11 18.23 2.34
N ASN A 702 30.25 19.08 1.33
CA ASN A 702 29.14 19.77 0.64
C ASN A 702 28.29 18.85 -0.27
N LYS A 703 28.38 17.53 -0.09
CA LYS A 703 27.66 16.51 -0.88
C LYS A 703 26.75 15.62 -0.05
N VAL A 704 26.93 15.60 1.27
CA VAL A 704 26.13 14.80 2.20
C VAL A 704 25.54 15.75 3.22
N ASN A 705 24.26 15.56 3.53
CA ASN A 705 23.54 16.29 4.57
C ASN A 705 23.43 15.37 5.79
N PRO A 706 24.41 15.41 6.72
CA PRO A 706 24.37 14.61 7.94
C PRO A 706 23.41 15.24 8.94
N PHE A 707 22.71 14.40 9.69
CA PHE A 707 21.73 14.86 10.67
C PHE A 707 21.66 13.95 11.89
N LEU A 708 21.38 14.54 13.05
CA LEU A 708 21.28 13.89 14.35
C LEU A 708 19.83 13.95 14.85
N VAL A 709 19.28 12.80 15.24
CA VAL A 709 17.92 12.70 15.78
C VAL A 709 17.93 12.72 17.31
N ALA A 710 18.87 12.00 17.93
CA ALA A 710 19.00 11.90 19.37
C ALA A 710 20.44 11.57 19.79
N LEU A 711 20.82 12.04 20.97
CA LEU A 711 22.11 11.79 21.63
C LEU A 711 21.86 11.27 23.04
N THR A 712 22.63 10.28 23.48
CA THR A 712 22.50 9.68 24.82
C THR A 712 23.88 9.37 25.39
N THR A 713 24.08 9.72 26.66
CA THR A 713 25.27 9.32 27.43
C THR A 713 25.04 7.94 28.00
N ASP A 714 26.04 7.07 27.97
CA ASP A 714 26.00 5.78 28.67
C ASP A 714 27.14 5.71 29.69
N ARG A 715 26.78 5.50 30.96
CA ARG A 715 27.71 5.23 32.04
C ARG A 715 27.35 3.88 32.63
N HIS A 716 28.31 2.96 32.62
CA HIS A 716 28.19 1.59 33.06
C HIS A 716 27.75 1.49 34.52
N ALA A 717 28.39 2.26 35.41
CA ALA A 717 28.05 2.27 36.84
C ALA A 717 26.60 2.72 37.06
N ASP A 718 26.18 3.80 36.40
CA ASP A 718 24.81 4.33 36.51
C ASP A 718 23.80 3.34 35.90
N THR A 719 24.14 2.70 34.77
CA THR A 719 23.31 1.69 34.11
C THR A 719 23.08 0.47 35.01
N LEU A 720 24.12 0.01 35.72
CA LEU A 720 24.03 -1.10 36.67
C LEU A 720 23.24 -0.73 37.93
N ALA A 721 23.37 0.51 38.40
CA ALA A 721 22.68 1.01 39.60
C ALA A 721 21.21 1.38 39.34
N ALA A 722 20.85 1.74 38.11
CA ALA A 722 19.50 2.21 37.78
C ALA A 722 18.47 1.08 37.78
N ASP A 723 17.57 1.10 38.77
CA ASP A 723 16.45 0.16 38.86
C ASP A 723 15.43 0.32 37.71
N THR A 724 15.39 1.49 37.08
CA THR A 724 14.48 1.83 35.97
C THR A 724 14.79 1.09 34.67
N ASN A 725 16.00 0.57 34.50
CA ASN A 725 16.33 -0.28 33.35
C ASN A 725 15.72 -1.66 33.54
N SER A 726 14.98 -2.14 32.54
CA SER A 726 14.47 -3.50 32.59
C SER A 726 15.61 -4.51 32.44
N PRO A 727 15.47 -5.75 32.95
CA PRO A 727 16.44 -6.82 32.71
C PRO A 727 16.73 -7.05 31.21
N LEU A 728 15.72 -6.84 30.35
CA LEU A 728 15.88 -6.92 28.89
C LEU A 728 16.72 -5.78 28.33
N ASP A 729 16.61 -4.57 28.87
CA ASP A 729 17.46 -3.44 28.47
C ASP A 729 18.92 -3.70 28.83
N LEU A 730 19.18 -4.20 30.04
CA LEU A 730 20.52 -4.52 30.52
C LEU A 730 21.21 -5.55 29.63
N VAL A 731 20.55 -6.68 29.35
CA VAL A 731 21.13 -7.73 28.49
C VAL A 731 21.21 -7.30 27.02
N SER A 732 20.29 -6.46 26.54
CA SER A 732 20.38 -5.90 25.18
C SER A 732 21.59 -4.98 25.03
N ARG A 733 21.89 -4.16 26.05
CA ARG A 733 23.12 -3.36 26.11
C ARG A 733 24.35 -4.25 26.18
N ALA A 734 24.30 -5.35 26.93
CA ALA A 734 25.38 -6.34 26.98
C ALA A 734 25.70 -6.91 25.60
N VAL A 735 24.68 -7.35 24.85
CA VAL A 735 24.83 -7.80 23.46
C VAL A 735 25.44 -6.69 22.59
N HIS A 736 24.96 -5.45 22.72
CA HIS A 736 25.51 -4.33 21.96
C HIS A 736 27.00 -4.07 22.26
N ARG A 737 27.40 -4.05 23.54
CA ARG A 737 28.80 -3.88 23.96
C ARG A 737 29.68 -5.02 23.48
N SER A 738 29.23 -6.28 23.59
CA SER A 738 29.99 -7.45 23.15
C SER A 738 30.38 -7.40 21.67
N ARG A 739 29.51 -6.87 20.79
CA ARG A 739 29.80 -6.71 19.35
C ARG A 739 30.94 -5.71 19.07
N ARG A 740 31.22 -4.81 20.00
CA ARG A 740 32.31 -3.82 19.94
C ARG A 740 33.54 -4.26 20.74
N ALA A 741 33.46 -5.37 21.45
CA ALA A 741 34.44 -5.78 22.45
C ALA A 741 35.49 -6.78 21.92
N ARG A 742 35.60 -6.97 20.59
CA ARG A 742 36.48 -8.00 19.99
C ARG A 742 37.93 -7.93 20.53
N ASP A 743 38.45 -6.71 20.69
CA ASP A 743 39.81 -6.45 21.20
C ASP A 743 39.82 -5.51 22.42
N ASN A 744 38.69 -5.33 23.12
CA ASN A 744 38.57 -4.44 24.28
C ASN A 744 38.08 -5.20 25.52
N LYS A 745 39.02 -5.55 26.40
CA LYS A 745 38.76 -6.33 27.62
C LYS A 745 37.78 -5.63 28.58
N GLN A 746 37.89 -4.31 28.72
CA GLN A 746 37.00 -3.54 29.60
C GLN A 746 35.54 -3.63 29.10
N LEU A 747 35.31 -3.49 27.79
CA LEU A 747 33.97 -3.65 27.22
C LEU A 747 33.43 -5.08 27.35
N GLN A 748 34.30 -6.10 27.29
CA GLN A 748 33.90 -7.49 27.54
C GLN A 748 33.43 -7.68 28.98
N GLU A 749 34.21 -7.21 29.95
CA GLU A 749 33.88 -7.30 31.39
C GLU A 749 32.58 -6.55 31.70
N GLN A 750 32.40 -5.35 31.14
CA GLN A 750 31.17 -4.59 31.29
C GLN A 750 29.95 -5.25 30.64
N ALA A 751 30.11 -5.92 29.49
CA ALA A 751 29.03 -6.67 28.86
C ALA A 751 28.60 -7.85 29.75
N ILE A 752 29.57 -8.59 30.29
CA ILE A 752 29.33 -9.73 31.18
C ILE A 752 28.59 -9.26 32.45
N SER A 753 29.04 -8.20 33.11
CA SER A 753 28.41 -7.72 34.35
C SER A 753 26.98 -7.22 34.13
N LEU A 754 26.67 -6.58 32.99
CA LEU A 754 25.30 -6.21 32.62
C LEU A 754 24.41 -7.45 32.44
N ALA A 755 24.91 -8.48 31.74
CA ALA A 755 24.18 -9.71 31.53
C ALA A 755 23.98 -10.50 32.84
N GLU A 756 24.97 -10.49 33.74
CA GLU A 756 24.87 -11.07 35.07
C GLU A 756 23.81 -10.37 35.92
N LYS A 757 23.82 -9.03 35.94
CA LYS A 757 22.80 -8.27 36.68
C LYS A 757 21.40 -8.52 36.12
N ALA A 758 21.27 -8.67 34.79
CA ALA A 758 20.00 -8.99 34.16
C ALA A 758 19.47 -10.37 34.60
N VAL A 759 20.30 -11.42 34.61
CA VAL A 759 19.87 -12.75 35.07
C VAL A 759 19.66 -12.82 36.59
N GLU A 760 20.37 -12.02 37.38
CA GLU A 760 20.14 -11.90 38.83
C GLU A 760 18.75 -11.29 39.11
N ARG A 761 18.37 -10.23 38.38
CA ARG A 761 17.07 -9.56 38.52
C ARG A 761 15.91 -10.36 37.93
N ALA A 762 16.16 -11.17 36.90
CA ALA A 762 15.13 -11.95 36.22
C ALA A 762 15.57 -13.40 35.92
N PRO A 763 15.89 -14.22 36.94
CA PRO A 763 16.45 -15.55 36.75
C PRO A 763 15.47 -16.56 36.13
N LYS A 764 14.18 -16.22 36.11
CA LYS A 764 13.09 -17.00 35.52
C LYS A 764 12.63 -16.49 34.15
N ASN A 765 13.28 -15.46 33.60
CA ASN A 765 12.93 -14.92 32.28
C ASN A 765 13.77 -15.57 31.18
N ALA A 766 13.16 -16.43 30.36
CA ALA A 766 13.85 -17.17 29.31
C ALA A 766 14.53 -16.26 28.27
N GLU A 767 13.92 -15.11 27.95
CA GLU A 767 14.43 -14.17 26.95
C GLU A 767 15.73 -13.50 27.41
N VAL A 768 15.85 -13.21 28.72
CA VAL A 768 17.10 -12.67 29.29
C VAL A 768 18.23 -13.69 29.16
N TRP A 769 17.96 -14.97 29.44
CA TRP A 769 18.94 -16.04 29.26
C TRP A 769 19.29 -16.28 27.78
N ARG A 770 18.32 -16.16 26.88
CA ARG A 770 18.53 -16.26 25.43
C ARG A 770 19.44 -15.14 24.92
N LEU A 771 19.19 -13.89 25.32
CA LEU A 771 20.02 -12.75 24.92
C LEU A 771 21.43 -12.83 25.56
N ARG A 772 21.57 -13.38 26.77
CA ARG A 772 22.88 -13.71 27.34
C ARG A 772 23.62 -14.77 26.51
N ALA A 773 22.92 -15.80 26.03
CA ALA A 773 23.50 -16.77 25.10
C ALA A 773 23.96 -16.09 23.79
N GLU A 774 23.16 -15.16 23.26
CA GLU A 774 23.52 -14.39 22.08
C GLU A 774 24.76 -13.50 22.28
N MET A 775 24.90 -12.87 23.46
CA MET A 775 26.11 -12.14 23.81
C MET A 775 27.35 -13.05 23.78
N PHE A 776 27.28 -14.24 24.39
CA PHE A 776 28.40 -15.19 24.39
C PHE A 776 28.68 -15.79 23.00
N LEU A 777 27.65 -15.98 22.17
CA LEU A 777 27.83 -16.35 20.75
C LEU A 777 28.68 -15.30 20.02
N VAL A 778 28.43 -14.01 20.26
CA VAL A 778 29.20 -12.92 19.66
C VAL A 778 30.65 -12.90 20.15
N LEU A 779 30.87 -13.19 21.43
CA LEU A 779 32.21 -13.30 22.02
C LEU A 779 32.96 -14.59 21.60
N GLY A 780 32.27 -15.55 20.97
CA GLY A 780 32.85 -16.85 20.61
C GLY A 780 32.94 -17.85 21.77
N GLU A 781 32.32 -17.54 22.92
CA GLU A 781 32.37 -18.34 24.14
C GLU A 781 31.32 -19.47 24.13
N ALA A 782 31.61 -20.52 23.37
CA ALA A 782 30.67 -21.60 23.09
C ALA A 782 30.12 -22.30 24.36
N ALA A 783 30.93 -22.45 25.41
CA ALA A 783 30.53 -23.11 26.65
C ALA A 783 29.49 -22.31 27.44
N GLU A 784 29.68 -20.99 27.56
CA GLU A 784 28.74 -20.11 28.25
C GLU A 784 27.46 -19.87 27.44
N ALA A 785 27.58 -19.80 26.11
CA ALA A 785 26.43 -19.74 25.21
C ALA A 785 25.55 -21.00 25.39
N ALA A 786 26.16 -22.18 25.43
CA ALA A 786 25.46 -23.46 25.65
C ALA A 786 24.77 -23.53 27.02
N ARG A 787 25.46 -23.10 28.10
CA ARG A 787 24.85 -23.03 29.44
C ARG A 787 23.65 -22.09 29.47
N SER A 788 23.80 -20.90 28.88
CA SER A 788 22.77 -19.87 28.88
C SER A 788 21.54 -20.31 28.07
N ILE A 789 21.74 -20.93 26.90
CA ILE A 789 20.61 -21.38 26.07
C ILE A 789 19.91 -22.61 26.66
N ALA A 790 20.65 -23.52 27.30
CA ALA A 790 20.06 -24.64 28.03
C ALA A 790 19.17 -24.13 29.17
N ARG A 791 19.58 -23.06 29.86
CA ARG A 791 18.75 -22.42 30.89
C ARG A 791 17.51 -21.75 30.30
N ALA A 792 17.64 -21.04 29.17
CA ALA A 792 16.50 -20.45 28.48
C ALA A 792 15.48 -21.53 28.04
N SER A 793 15.96 -22.63 27.47
CA SER A 793 15.14 -23.77 27.03
C SER A 793 14.45 -24.47 28.20
N ALA A 794 15.10 -24.58 29.36
CA ALA A 794 14.46 -25.12 30.56
C ALA A 794 13.36 -24.22 31.13
N LEU A 795 13.43 -22.91 30.91
CA LEU A 795 12.44 -21.94 31.37
C LEU A 795 11.26 -21.81 30.40
N ASP A 796 11.53 -21.88 29.10
CA ASP A 796 10.52 -21.81 28.04
C ASP A 796 10.87 -22.80 26.91
N PRO A 797 10.51 -24.09 27.08
CA PRO A 797 10.80 -25.14 26.10
C PRO A 797 9.98 -25.01 24.81
N ASP A 798 8.94 -24.17 24.82
CA ASP A 798 8.04 -23.95 23.68
C ASP A 798 8.42 -22.71 22.85
N SER A 799 9.48 -21.99 23.22
CA SER A 799 9.94 -20.80 22.48
C SER A 799 10.73 -21.16 21.22
N GLY A 800 10.16 -20.84 20.06
CA GLY A 800 10.87 -20.93 18.78
C GLY A 800 12.14 -20.07 18.73
N GLN A 801 12.15 -18.88 19.36
CA GLN A 801 13.33 -18.00 19.37
C GLN A 801 14.50 -18.63 20.16
N VAL A 802 14.19 -19.32 21.27
CA VAL A 802 15.19 -20.06 22.04
C VAL A 802 15.78 -21.18 21.18
N LEU A 803 14.94 -21.97 20.49
CA LEU A 803 15.39 -23.05 19.60
C LEU A 803 16.21 -22.53 18.40
N PHE A 804 15.87 -21.36 17.83
CA PHE A 804 16.69 -20.71 16.80
C PHE A 804 18.06 -20.27 17.33
N THR A 805 18.12 -19.72 18.55
CA THR A 805 19.41 -19.37 19.15
C THR A 805 20.21 -20.63 19.49
N GLN A 806 19.53 -21.71 19.90
CA GLN A 806 20.14 -23.01 20.17
C GLN A 806 20.73 -23.65 18.90
N GLU A 807 20.05 -23.53 17.75
CA GLU A 807 20.58 -23.93 16.45
C GLU A 807 21.92 -23.23 16.16
N ARG A 808 21.99 -21.91 16.35
CA ARG A 808 23.23 -21.14 16.18
C ARG A 808 24.34 -21.57 17.16
N VAL A 809 23.99 -21.93 18.40
CA VAL A 809 24.94 -22.48 19.38
C VAL A 809 25.47 -23.84 18.91
N HIS A 810 24.61 -24.74 18.43
CA HIS A 810 25.05 -26.03 17.90
C HIS A 810 25.94 -25.87 16.65
N VAL A 811 25.64 -24.90 15.78
CA VAL A 811 26.51 -24.55 14.65
C VAL A 811 27.88 -24.08 15.14
N LEU A 812 27.95 -23.20 16.15
CA LEU A 812 29.23 -22.76 16.75
C LEU A 812 30.02 -23.93 17.36
N GLN A 813 29.32 -24.94 17.91
CA GLN A 813 29.92 -26.17 18.43
C GLN A 813 30.30 -27.20 17.35
N GLY A 814 29.86 -27.00 16.10
CA GLY A 814 30.05 -27.96 15.00
C GLY A 814 29.07 -29.14 14.97
N ASP A 815 27.98 -29.12 15.77
CA ASP A 815 26.97 -30.19 15.80
C ASP A 815 25.83 -29.92 14.80
N THR A 816 26.07 -30.21 13.53
CA THR A 816 25.08 -29.99 12.45
C THR A 816 23.80 -30.80 12.63
N LYS A 817 23.87 -31.99 13.25
CA LYS A 817 22.70 -32.85 13.43
C LYS A 817 21.72 -32.21 14.43
N GLN A 818 22.22 -31.76 15.58
CA GLN A 818 21.38 -31.07 16.56
C GLN A 818 20.89 -29.72 16.05
N ALA A 819 21.69 -29.01 15.25
CA ALA A 819 21.26 -27.78 14.59
C ALA A 819 20.02 -28.00 13.70
N LEU A 820 20.01 -29.03 12.85
CA LEU A 820 18.87 -29.34 11.98
C LEU A 820 17.61 -29.76 12.77
N LEU A 821 17.78 -30.54 13.84
CA LEU A 821 16.67 -30.92 14.73
C LEU A 821 16.07 -29.70 15.42
N ALA A 822 16.92 -28.84 15.99
CA ALA A 822 16.50 -27.60 16.65
C ALA A 822 15.77 -26.67 15.67
N ARG A 823 16.22 -26.58 14.41
CA ARG A 823 15.55 -25.80 13.35
C ARG A 823 14.12 -26.30 13.08
N GLY A 824 13.93 -27.60 12.90
CA GLY A 824 12.60 -28.17 12.65
C GLY A 824 11.66 -27.97 13.85
N GLN A 825 12.16 -28.18 15.07
CA GLN A 825 11.39 -27.92 16.29
C GLN A 825 11.05 -26.43 16.44
N ALA A 826 12.00 -25.53 16.18
CA ALA A 826 11.78 -24.08 16.21
C ALA A 826 10.63 -23.70 15.28
N ARG A 827 10.64 -24.23 14.05
CA ARG A 827 9.58 -23.97 13.07
C ARG A 827 8.22 -24.44 13.56
N GLN A 828 8.11 -25.69 14.03
CA GLN A 828 6.86 -26.25 14.53
C GLN A 828 6.31 -25.44 15.71
N LYS A 829 7.16 -25.05 16.66
CA LYS A 829 6.75 -24.26 17.84
C LYS A 829 6.34 -22.85 17.48
N THR A 830 7.12 -22.17 16.63
CA THR A 830 6.76 -20.84 16.10
C THR A 830 5.41 -20.88 15.40
N LEU A 831 5.19 -21.86 14.52
CA LEU A 831 3.92 -22.01 13.81
C LEU A 831 2.75 -22.21 14.78
N ARG A 832 2.88 -23.11 15.75
CA ARG A 832 1.84 -23.35 16.77
C ARG A 832 1.48 -22.08 17.55
N TRP A 833 2.47 -21.24 17.85
CA TRP A 833 2.25 -19.97 18.56
C TRP A 833 1.55 -18.92 17.69
N LEU A 834 1.78 -18.95 16.37
CA LEU A 834 1.14 -18.06 15.41
C LEU A 834 -0.29 -18.49 15.03
N ILE A 835 -0.67 -19.74 15.30
CA ILE A 835 -2.03 -20.26 15.08
C ILE A 835 -2.90 -19.87 16.28
N PRO A 836 -3.99 -19.12 16.10
CA PRO A 836 -4.90 -18.79 17.20
C PRO A 836 -5.52 -20.05 17.83
N PRO A 837 -5.85 -20.01 19.13
CA PRO A 837 -6.55 -21.11 19.78
C PRO A 837 -7.92 -21.34 19.15
N ARG A 838 -8.39 -22.58 19.18
CA ARG A 838 -9.70 -22.95 18.63
C ARG A 838 -10.83 -22.34 19.48
N ASP A 839 -11.82 -21.76 18.81
CA ASP A 839 -13.04 -21.29 19.46
C ASP A 839 -13.86 -22.48 19.97
N THR A 840 -14.16 -22.51 21.27
CA THR A 840 -14.88 -23.60 21.94
C THR A 840 -16.37 -23.66 21.57
N THR A 841 -16.90 -22.63 20.91
CA THR A 841 -18.28 -22.56 20.39
C THR A 841 -18.42 -23.12 18.97
N LEU A 842 -17.31 -23.51 18.33
CA LEU A 842 -17.36 -24.21 17.05
C LEU A 842 -17.93 -25.60 17.26
N SER A 843 -18.85 -25.98 16.36
CA SER A 843 -19.40 -27.31 16.38
C SER A 843 -18.45 -28.28 15.70
N VAL A 844 -18.77 -29.56 15.82
CA VAL A 844 -17.96 -30.65 15.29
C VAL A 844 -18.04 -30.77 13.75
N GLU A 845 -18.92 -30.00 13.12
CA GLU A 845 -19.07 -29.84 11.67
C GLU A 845 -17.98 -28.97 11.05
N GLN A 846 -17.39 -28.02 11.79
CA GLN A 846 -16.17 -27.32 11.35
C GLN A 846 -14.97 -28.19 11.74
N LEU A 847 -14.27 -28.77 10.77
CA LEU A 847 -13.17 -29.68 11.07
C LEU A 847 -12.01 -28.94 11.74
N ASP A 848 -11.31 -29.62 12.64
CA ASP A 848 -10.08 -29.10 13.24
C ASP A 848 -8.87 -29.49 12.40
N LEU A 849 -8.21 -28.49 11.81
CA LEU A 849 -7.06 -28.67 10.93
C LEU A 849 -5.73 -28.33 11.61
N GLU A 850 -5.71 -28.07 12.92
CA GLU A 850 -4.52 -27.57 13.64
C GLU A 850 -3.27 -28.43 13.43
N SER A 851 -3.42 -29.75 13.48
CA SER A 851 -2.32 -30.71 13.29
C SER A 851 -1.76 -30.76 11.86
N HIS A 852 -2.45 -30.14 10.89
CA HIS A 852 -2.11 -30.19 9.48
C HIS A 852 -1.63 -28.85 8.92
N TYR A 853 -1.83 -27.74 9.63
CA TYR A 853 -1.33 -26.44 9.20
C TYR A 853 0.20 -26.44 9.10
N ASN A 854 0.74 -25.91 8.00
CA ASN A 854 2.18 -25.73 7.79
C ASN A 854 2.57 -24.25 7.59
N VAL A 855 1.58 -23.36 7.49
CA VAL A 855 1.73 -21.90 7.39
C VAL A 855 0.71 -21.21 8.31
N ALA A 856 1.10 -20.16 9.01
CA ALA A 856 0.16 -19.28 9.71
C ALA A 856 -0.45 -18.23 8.77
N LEU A 857 -1.66 -17.76 9.08
CA LEU A 857 -2.31 -16.68 8.31
C LEU A 857 -1.49 -15.38 8.29
N SER A 858 -0.65 -15.15 9.31
CA SER A 858 0.25 -13.99 9.43
C SER A 858 1.49 -14.07 8.52
N GLU A 859 1.73 -15.20 7.87
CA GLU A 859 2.89 -15.44 7.01
C GLU A 859 2.51 -15.34 5.53
N ASP A 860 3.52 -15.12 4.68
CA ASP A 860 3.39 -15.39 3.24
C ASP A 860 3.56 -16.90 3.02
N LEU A 861 2.58 -17.49 2.32
CA LEU A 861 2.40 -18.93 2.12
C LEU A 861 3.62 -19.60 1.48
N TYR A 862 4.30 -18.89 0.59
CA TYR A 862 5.43 -19.44 -0.18
C TYR A 862 6.68 -18.56 -0.05
N LYS A 863 6.81 -17.85 1.07
CA LYS A 863 7.94 -16.97 1.37
C LYS A 863 9.26 -17.72 1.30
N GLU A 864 10.16 -17.24 0.46
CA GLU A 864 11.53 -17.77 0.37
C GLU A 864 12.37 -17.31 1.57
N ALA A 865 13.39 -18.09 1.93
CA ALA A 865 14.30 -17.77 3.04
C ALA A 865 15.19 -16.52 2.76
N SER A 866 15.25 -16.05 1.50
CA SER A 866 15.96 -14.83 1.13
C SER A 866 15.11 -13.59 1.40
N ARG A 867 15.75 -12.46 1.75
CA ARG A 867 15.05 -11.20 2.01
C ARG A 867 14.50 -10.62 0.70
N ASN A 868 13.21 -10.82 0.46
CA ASN A 868 12.46 -10.13 -0.58
C ASN A 868 11.24 -9.42 0.04
N PRO A 869 11.38 -8.16 0.49
CA PRO A 869 10.28 -7.40 1.10
C PRO A 869 9.21 -7.00 0.09
N TRP A 870 9.46 -7.19 -1.21
CA TRP A 870 8.46 -7.04 -2.26
C TRP A 870 7.74 -8.35 -2.57
N GLY A 871 8.01 -9.41 -1.79
CA GLY A 871 7.46 -10.75 -1.94
C GLY A 871 6.27 -11.07 -1.03
N ASP A 872 6.16 -10.42 0.14
CA ASP A 872 5.24 -10.81 1.25
C ASP A 872 3.74 -10.55 0.97
N ASP A 873 3.18 -11.28 0.01
CA ASP A 873 1.74 -11.41 -0.17
C ASP A 873 1.24 -12.56 0.70
N GLY A 874 0.59 -12.23 1.82
CA GLY A 874 0.05 -13.19 2.77
C GLY A 874 -1.45 -13.01 3.01
N LEU A 875 -2.04 -13.90 3.80
CA LEU A 875 -3.47 -13.85 4.13
C LEU A 875 -3.75 -13.13 5.46
N THR A 876 -2.85 -12.21 5.87
CA THR A 876 -2.85 -11.61 7.21
C THR A 876 -4.09 -10.78 7.55
N ALA A 877 -4.83 -10.31 6.54
CA ALA A 877 -6.06 -9.53 6.71
C ALA A 877 -7.33 -10.40 6.71
N LEU A 878 -7.20 -11.72 6.55
CA LEU A 878 -8.30 -12.66 6.65
C LEU A 878 -8.70 -12.84 8.13
N PRO A 879 -10.00 -12.77 8.48
CA PRO A 879 -10.43 -12.89 9.87
C PRO A 879 -10.16 -14.31 10.40
N ALA A 880 -9.25 -14.41 11.37
CA ALA A 880 -8.85 -15.68 11.95
C ALA A 880 -9.89 -16.22 12.95
N GLY A 881 -9.95 -17.55 13.08
CA GLY A 881 -10.89 -18.28 13.93
C GLY A 881 -12.24 -18.51 13.26
N LYS A 882 -13.32 -18.43 14.05
CA LYS A 882 -14.69 -18.63 13.62
C LYS A 882 -15.17 -17.48 12.73
N SER A 883 -15.29 -17.74 11.44
CA SER A 883 -15.66 -16.74 10.43
C SER A 883 -16.73 -17.26 9.48
N VAL A 884 -17.61 -16.38 9.02
CA VAL A 884 -18.68 -16.71 8.06
C VAL A 884 -18.30 -16.24 6.67
N PHE A 885 -18.22 -17.16 5.71
CA PHE A 885 -17.96 -16.87 4.30
C PHE A 885 -19.10 -17.43 3.46
N ASN A 886 -19.71 -16.58 2.62
CA ASN A 886 -20.84 -16.95 1.77
C ASN A 886 -21.98 -17.69 2.52
N GLY A 887 -22.23 -17.31 3.78
CA GLY A 887 -23.26 -17.88 4.63
C GLY A 887 -22.87 -19.18 5.36
N VAL A 888 -21.64 -19.67 5.20
CA VAL A 888 -21.12 -20.88 5.87
C VAL A 888 -20.07 -20.50 6.91
N THR A 889 -20.18 -21.06 8.12
CA THR A 889 -19.18 -20.89 9.18
C THR A 889 -17.99 -21.82 8.96
N PHE A 890 -16.77 -21.28 9.05
CA PHE A 890 -15.51 -22.02 8.98
C PHE A 890 -14.66 -21.76 10.24
N ASP A 891 -13.83 -22.73 10.60
CA ASP A 891 -12.67 -22.51 11.48
C ASP A 891 -11.44 -22.21 10.62
N VAL A 892 -10.94 -20.96 10.63
CA VAL A 892 -9.82 -20.52 9.79
C VAL A 892 -8.69 -20.00 10.66
N ARG A 893 -7.73 -20.86 11.03
CA ARG A 893 -6.66 -20.51 12.00
C ARG A 893 -5.25 -20.60 11.41
N GLY A 894 -5.09 -21.35 10.33
CA GLY A 894 -3.84 -21.52 9.60
C GLY A 894 -4.10 -21.91 8.15
N VAL A 895 -3.06 -22.30 7.43
CA VAL A 895 -3.13 -22.71 6.04
C VAL A 895 -2.41 -24.05 5.87
N ILE A 896 -3.02 -24.93 5.07
CA ILE A 896 -2.37 -26.10 4.49
C ILE A 896 -1.94 -25.69 3.08
N ALA A 897 -0.65 -25.41 2.89
CA ALA A 897 -0.07 -25.05 1.60
C ALA A 897 0.60 -26.27 0.96
N LEU A 898 0.27 -26.52 -0.31
CA LEU A 898 0.85 -27.60 -1.10
C LEU A 898 1.80 -27.08 -2.18
N HIS A 899 2.78 -27.90 -2.55
CA HIS A 899 3.68 -27.61 -3.64
C HIS A 899 2.99 -27.64 -5.02
N GLY A 900 3.50 -26.80 -5.91
CA GLY A 900 3.42 -26.97 -7.35
C GLY A 900 4.83 -27.09 -7.92
N GLN A 901 4.96 -27.38 -9.21
CA GLN A 901 6.27 -27.52 -9.87
C GLN A 901 7.17 -26.29 -9.66
N LYS A 902 6.58 -25.09 -9.56
CA LYS A 902 7.32 -23.83 -9.35
C LYS A 902 7.86 -23.63 -7.94
N THR A 903 7.27 -24.26 -6.92
CA THR A 903 7.65 -24.07 -5.51
C THR A 903 8.50 -25.21 -4.97
N ARG A 904 8.44 -26.41 -5.55
CA ARG A 904 9.11 -27.63 -5.04
C ARG A 904 10.63 -27.53 -4.89
N LEU A 905 11.31 -26.74 -5.73
CA LEU A 905 12.77 -26.56 -5.66
C LEU A 905 13.20 -25.28 -4.91
N ARG A 906 12.26 -24.53 -4.32
CA ARG A 906 12.55 -23.27 -3.61
C ARG A 906 12.72 -23.52 -2.13
N VAL A 907 13.68 -22.84 -1.51
CA VAL A 907 13.85 -22.87 -0.04
C VAL A 907 12.85 -21.90 0.59
N THR A 908 11.71 -22.42 1.02
CA THR A 908 10.67 -21.65 1.73
C THR A 908 10.90 -21.63 3.24
N ILE A 909 10.40 -20.60 3.92
CA ILE A 909 10.40 -20.51 5.39
C ILE A 909 9.41 -21.52 5.98
N ALA A 910 8.29 -21.75 5.30
CA ALA A 910 7.32 -22.76 5.66
C ALA A 910 7.70 -24.14 5.12
N ASP A 911 7.28 -25.18 5.84
CA ASP A 911 7.41 -26.59 5.44
C ASP A 911 6.27 -26.97 4.49
N VAL A 912 6.35 -26.50 3.24
CA VAL A 912 5.38 -26.81 2.18
C VAL A 912 5.52 -28.30 1.79
N VAL A 913 4.40 -28.97 1.50
CA VAL A 913 4.35 -30.42 1.23
C VAL A 913 3.62 -30.74 -0.07
N ASP A 914 3.80 -31.92 -0.66
CA ASP A 914 3.05 -32.31 -1.87
C ASP A 914 1.63 -32.82 -1.56
N ARG A 915 1.40 -33.31 -0.33
CA ARG A 915 0.13 -33.89 0.11
C ARG A 915 -0.05 -33.76 1.62
N VAL A 916 -1.31 -33.73 2.05
CA VAL A 916 -1.73 -33.96 3.43
C VAL A 916 -2.72 -35.12 3.44
N GLU A 917 -2.44 -36.13 4.25
CA GLU A 917 -3.27 -37.32 4.40
C GLU A 917 -3.96 -37.31 5.77
N ARG A 918 -5.11 -37.99 5.87
CA ARG A 918 -5.83 -38.27 7.12
C ARG A 918 -6.34 -37.02 7.87
N VAL A 919 -7.02 -36.12 7.18
CA VAL A 919 -7.88 -35.15 7.87
C VAL A 919 -9.10 -35.90 8.40
N ASP A 920 -9.17 -36.11 9.72
CA ASP A 920 -10.19 -36.93 10.36
C ASP A 920 -11.59 -36.31 10.29
N VAL A 921 -12.59 -37.13 9.94
CA VAL A 921 -13.99 -36.70 9.81
C VAL A 921 -14.92 -37.50 10.73
N GLY A 922 -14.90 -38.83 10.60
CA GLY A 922 -15.60 -39.79 11.45
C GLY A 922 -17.13 -39.68 11.48
N ARG A 923 -17.78 -39.09 10.46
CA ARG A 923 -19.24 -38.85 10.49
C ARG A 923 -19.91 -38.79 9.11
N LYS A 924 -21.24 -38.76 9.12
CA LYS A 924 -22.09 -38.53 7.94
C LYS A 924 -22.24 -37.03 7.66
N ALA A 925 -22.35 -36.66 6.39
CA ALA A 925 -22.58 -35.29 5.95
C ALA A 925 -23.29 -35.30 4.59
N ASP A 926 -24.17 -34.33 4.33
CA ASP A 926 -24.84 -34.18 3.03
C ASP A 926 -23.98 -33.40 2.03
N SER A 927 -23.10 -32.54 2.53
CA SER A 927 -22.15 -31.78 1.72
C SER A 927 -20.86 -31.47 2.46
N ILE A 928 -19.83 -31.12 1.70
CA ILE A 928 -18.56 -30.59 2.21
C ILE A 928 -18.36 -29.21 1.61
N HIS A 929 -18.17 -28.21 2.46
CA HIS A 929 -17.79 -26.86 2.09
C HIS A 929 -16.28 -26.70 2.27
N LEU A 930 -15.62 -26.19 1.23
CA LEU A 930 -14.17 -26.03 1.16
C LEU A 930 -13.85 -24.55 0.99
N LEU A 931 -13.00 -24.01 1.86
CA LEU A 931 -12.43 -22.66 1.71
C LEU A 931 -10.96 -22.79 1.28
N HIS A 932 -10.67 -22.50 0.02
CA HIS A 932 -9.37 -22.81 -0.59
C HIS A 932 -8.96 -21.82 -1.68
N GLY A 933 -7.74 -21.96 -2.20
CA GLY A 933 -7.27 -21.20 -3.35
C GLY A 933 -6.04 -21.85 -3.98
N VAL A 934 -5.46 -21.16 -4.95
CA VAL A 934 -4.31 -21.69 -5.69
C VAL A 934 -3.37 -20.56 -6.12
N ALA A 935 -2.08 -20.71 -5.88
CA ALA A 935 -1.05 -19.79 -6.35
C ALA A 935 -0.39 -20.29 -7.65
N PHE A 936 0.26 -19.40 -8.40
CA PHE A 936 1.10 -19.74 -9.57
C PHE A 936 0.38 -20.46 -10.73
N SER A 937 -0.92 -20.28 -10.86
CA SER A 937 -1.81 -20.93 -11.83
C SER A 937 -2.14 -20.08 -13.07
N SER A 938 -1.70 -18.83 -13.13
CA SER A 938 -2.07 -17.86 -14.20
C SER A 938 -1.82 -18.28 -15.65
N ARG A 939 -1.04 -19.33 -15.90
CA ARG A 939 -0.78 -19.90 -17.25
C ARG A 939 -1.56 -21.19 -17.54
N LEU A 940 -2.32 -21.70 -16.58
CA LEU A 940 -3.06 -22.95 -16.73
C LEU A 940 -4.39 -22.69 -17.46
N PRO A 941 -4.75 -23.49 -18.47
CA PRO A 941 -6.02 -23.33 -19.17
C PRO A 941 -7.19 -23.65 -18.23
N TYR A 942 -8.32 -22.97 -18.44
CA TYR A 942 -9.56 -23.24 -17.71
C TYR A 942 -9.97 -24.72 -17.87
N GLY A 943 -10.43 -25.33 -16.78
CA GLY A 943 -10.76 -26.76 -16.69
C GLY A 943 -9.61 -27.66 -16.22
N THR A 944 -8.36 -27.17 -16.18
CA THR A 944 -7.21 -27.92 -15.65
C THR A 944 -7.40 -28.27 -14.18
N VAL A 945 -7.20 -29.54 -13.82
CA VAL A 945 -7.24 -29.99 -12.41
C VAL A 945 -5.92 -29.63 -11.74
N VAL A 946 -5.98 -28.87 -10.65
CA VAL A 946 -4.79 -28.38 -9.91
C VAL A 946 -4.60 -29.04 -8.54
N SER A 947 -5.66 -29.61 -7.99
CA SER A 947 -5.63 -30.43 -6.78
C SER A 947 -6.82 -31.37 -6.74
N ASN A 948 -6.73 -32.38 -5.89
CA ASN A 948 -7.86 -33.26 -5.57
C ASN A 948 -8.08 -33.31 -4.07
N TYR A 949 -9.36 -33.40 -3.67
CA TYR A 949 -9.73 -33.95 -2.37
C TYR A 949 -10.15 -35.40 -2.56
N ARG A 950 -9.60 -36.31 -1.76
CA ARG A 950 -9.99 -37.71 -1.75
C ARG A 950 -10.78 -38.00 -0.49
N VAL A 951 -12.06 -38.31 -0.65
CA VAL A 951 -12.99 -38.56 0.45
C VAL A 951 -13.10 -40.07 0.66
N HIS A 952 -12.73 -40.54 1.85
CA HIS A 952 -12.77 -41.97 2.20
C HIS A 952 -14.04 -42.28 3.00
N PHE A 953 -14.73 -43.36 2.64
CA PHE A 953 -15.95 -43.80 3.31
C PHE A 953 -15.72 -45.07 4.15
N ALA A 954 -16.53 -45.25 5.19
CA ALA A 954 -16.46 -46.41 6.08
C ALA A 954 -16.83 -47.74 5.38
N ASP A 955 -17.47 -47.69 4.22
CA ASP A 955 -17.74 -48.86 3.37
C ASP A 955 -16.51 -49.31 2.55
N GLY A 956 -15.38 -48.63 2.71
CA GLY A 956 -14.12 -48.90 1.99
C GLY A 956 -14.02 -48.23 0.61
N THR A 957 -15.05 -47.49 0.19
CA THR A 957 -15.01 -46.75 -1.08
C THR A 957 -14.37 -45.36 -0.93
N GLU A 958 -13.92 -44.81 -2.05
CA GLU A 958 -13.33 -43.48 -2.12
C GLU A 958 -13.98 -42.67 -3.24
N GLU A 959 -14.14 -41.36 -3.03
CA GLU A 959 -14.57 -40.41 -4.06
C GLU A 959 -13.49 -39.34 -4.27
N LEU A 960 -13.22 -39.03 -5.54
CA LEU A 960 -12.25 -38.00 -5.93
C LEU A 960 -12.98 -36.71 -6.32
N VAL A 961 -12.63 -35.61 -5.66
CA VAL A 961 -13.21 -34.29 -5.91
C VAL A 961 -12.15 -33.40 -6.56
N PRO A 962 -12.16 -33.26 -7.90
CA PRO A 962 -11.16 -32.48 -8.63
C PRO A 962 -11.43 -30.97 -8.52
N VAL A 963 -10.40 -30.20 -8.18
CA VAL A 963 -10.42 -28.73 -8.17
C VAL A 963 -9.88 -28.22 -9.50
N ARG A 964 -10.66 -27.39 -10.19
CA ARG A 964 -10.39 -26.95 -11.57
C ARG A 964 -10.27 -25.44 -11.68
N ILE A 965 -9.27 -24.98 -12.44
CA ILE A 965 -9.09 -23.55 -12.76
C ILE A 965 -10.27 -23.05 -13.60
N GLY A 966 -10.81 -21.88 -13.28
CA GLY A 966 -11.92 -21.25 -14.00
C GLY A 966 -13.31 -21.77 -13.61
N GLU A 967 -13.39 -22.95 -13.00
CA GLU A 967 -14.65 -23.54 -12.51
C GLU A 967 -14.78 -23.40 -10.99
N HIS A 968 -13.74 -23.77 -10.25
CA HIS A 968 -13.73 -23.78 -8.78
C HIS A 968 -12.82 -22.70 -8.19
N VAL A 969 -11.68 -22.42 -8.84
CA VAL A 969 -10.69 -21.46 -8.37
C VAL A 969 -10.09 -20.68 -9.54
N LEU A 970 -9.59 -19.47 -9.25
CA LEU A 970 -8.64 -18.75 -10.10
C LEU A 970 -7.33 -18.59 -9.33
N ASP A 971 -6.28 -18.14 -10.04
CA ASP A 971 -5.05 -17.72 -9.38
C ASP A 971 -5.37 -16.75 -8.24
N TRP A 972 -4.86 -17.05 -7.05
CA TRP A 972 -5.09 -16.24 -5.86
C TRP A 972 -4.62 -14.81 -6.06
N TRP A 973 -3.65 -14.56 -6.95
CA TRP A 973 -3.37 -13.24 -7.50
C TRP A 973 -4.47 -12.88 -8.49
N LEU A 974 -5.59 -12.42 -7.96
CA LEU A 974 -6.80 -12.21 -8.71
C LEU A 974 -6.60 -11.08 -9.75
N PRO A 975 -6.71 -11.38 -11.05
CA PRO A 975 -6.90 -10.34 -12.06
C PRO A 975 -8.34 -9.78 -11.96
N ARG A 976 -8.76 -8.96 -12.91
CA ARG A 976 -10.12 -8.37 -12.90
C ARG A 976 -11.24 -9.42 -12.87
N SER A 977 -11.03 -10.58 -13.50
CA SER A 977 -12.00 -11.69 -13.45
C SER A 977 -11.94 -12.38 -12.09
N ARG A 978 -13.05 -12.27 -11.34
CA ARG A 978 -13.19 -12.78 -9.98
C ARG A 978 -14.21 -13.90 -9.83
N LYS A 979 -15.03 -14.11 -10.86
CA LYS A 979 -16.15 -15.06 -10.87
C LYS A 979 -15.73 -16.37 -11.52
N VAL A 980 -16.24 -17.47 -10.97
CA VAL A 980 -16.12 -18.83 -11.50
C VAL A 980 -17.49 -19.50 -11.47
N ALA A 981 -17.66 -20.58 -12.23
CA ALA A 981 -18.98 -21.16 -12.47
C ALA A 981 -19.52 -22.02 -11.30
N ALA A 982 -18.65 -22.72 -10.57
CA ALA A 982 -19.02 -23.74 -9.58
C ALA A 982 -18.54 -23.43 -8.14
N ALA A 983 -18.09 -22.20 -7.90
CA ALA A 983 -17.68 -21.72 -6.59
C ALA A 983 -17.92 -20.21 -6.46
N LYS A 984 -17.89 -19.71 -5.23
CA LYS A 984 -18.07 -18.28 -4.93
C LYS A 984 -16.78 -17.71 -4.37
N LEU A 985 -16.35 -16.55 -4.86
CA LEU A 985 -15.25 -15.81 -4.23
C LEU A 985 -15.64 -15.54 -2.77
N ALA A 986 -14.83 -16.00 -1.83
CA ALA A 986 -15.14 -15.97 -0.41
C ALA A 986 -14.55 -14.73 0.28
N PHE A 987 -13.32 -14.36 -0.10
CA PHE A 987 -12.61 -13.25 0.52
C PHE A 987 -11.54 -12.67 -0.42
N THR A 988 -11.25 -11.38 -0.26
CA THR A 988 -10.17 -10.69 -0.97
C THR A 988 -9.37 -9.78 -0.07
N ILE A 989 -8.06 -9.73 -0.29
CA ILE A 989 -7.10 -8.88 0.42
C ILE A 989 -6.36 -8.03 -0.61
N ARG A 990 -6.13 -6.75 -0.34
CA ARG A 990 -5.27 -5.92 -1.19
C ARG A 990 -3.83 -6.44 -1.12
N SER A 991 -3.18 -6.70 -2.26
CA SER A 991 -1.76 -7.09 -2.27
C SER A 991 -0.90 -5.98 -1.70
N LYS A 992 0.06 -6.33 -0.84
CA LYS A 992 1.08 -5.39 -0.34
C LYS A 992 2.11 -5.11 -1.44
N ARG A 993 2.37 -6.11 -2.29
CA ARG A 993 3.30 -6.03 -3.41
C ARG A 993 2.80 -5.15 -4.55
N SER A 994 1.55 -5.30 -4.96
CA SER A 994 1.00 -4.57 -6.09
C SER A 994 -0.27 -3.88 -5.66
N ALA A 995 -0.21 -2.55 -5.60
CA ALA A 995 -1.39 -1.75 -5.31
C ALA A 995 -2.51 -2.21 -6.24
N ASP A 996 -2.34 -2.40 -7.54
CA ASP A 996 -3.48 -2.73 -8.40
C ASP A 996 -4.01 -4.18 -8.34
N ARG A 997 -3.55 -5.01 -7.41
CA ARG A 997 -3.93 -6.43 -7.32
C ARG A 997 -4.51 -6.80 -5.96
N ASP A 998 -5.40 -7.79 -5.99
CA ASP A 998 -5.98 -8.37 -4.79
C ASP A 998 -5.59 -9.86 -4.74
N LEU A 999 -5.36 -10.36 -3.53
CA LEU A 999 -5.26 -11.77 -3.22
C LEU A 999 -6.66 -12.30 -2.90
N GLY A 1000 -6.99 -13.54 -3.21
CA GLY A 1000 -8.28 -14.09 -2.77
C GLY A 1000 -8.39 -15.59 -2.75
N CYS A 1001 -9.47 -16.05 -2.12
CA CYS A 1001 -9.80 -17.46 -1.96
C CYS A 1001 -11.29 -17.70 -2.26
N TYR A 1002 -11.61 -18.94 -2.59
CA TYR A 1002 -12.93 -19.38 -3.05
C TYR A 1002 -13.56 -20.34 -2.06
N HIS A 1003 -14.88 -20.29 -2.02
CA HIS A 1003 -15.75 -21.25 -1.34
C HIS A 1003 -16.39 -22.16 -2.39
N MET A 1004 -16.05 -23.43 -2.32
CA MET A 1004 -16.65 -24.51 -3.12
C MET A 1004 -17.54 -25.37 -2.21
N THR A 1005 -18.66 -25.86 -2.74
CA THR A 1005 -19.51 -26.85 -2.07
C THR A 1005 -19.57 -28.11 -2.90
N TRP A 1006 -19.17 -29.24 -2.31
CA TRP A 1006 -19.32 -30.56 -2.89
C TRP A 1006 -20.51 -31.27 -2.25
N VAL A 1007 -21.42 -31.79 -3.07
CA VAL A 1007 -22.58 -32.57 -2.61
C VAL A 1007 -22.14 -34.02 -2.45
N ASN A 1008 -22.32 -34.58 -1.26
CA ASN A 1008 -21.93 -35.96 -0.99
C ASN A 1008 -22.90 -36.91 -1.73
N PRO A 1009 -22.42 -37.78 -2.65
CA PRO A 1009 -23.27 -38.76 -3.32
C PRO A 1009 -23.77 -39.85 -2.37
N LYS A 1010 -23.14 -40.01 -1.20
CA LYS A 1010 -23.44 -41.03 -0.18
C LYS A 1010 -23.67 -40.40 1.20
N PRO A 1011 -24.72 -39.56 1.39
CA PRO A 1011 -24.96 -38.86 2.67
C PRO A 1011 -25.20 -39.82 3.85
N GLY A 1012 -25.71 -41.02 3.57
CA GLY A 1012 -25.97 -42.05 4.57
C GLY A 1012 -24.74 -42.83 5.05
N VAL A 1013 -23.59 -42.70 4.39
CA VAL A 1013 -22.34 -43.42 4.71
C VAL A 1013 -21.40 -42.50 5.47
N VAL A 1014 -20.74 -43.03 6.51
CA VAL A 1014 -19.77 -42.27 7.31
C VAL A 1014 -18.55 -41.96 6.46
N ILE A 1015 -18.17 -40.69 6.38
CA ILE A 1015 -16.88 -40.24 5.85
C ILE A 1015 -15.86 -40.44 6.96
N THR A 1016 -14.82 -41.23 6.70
CA THR A 1016 -13.78 -41.53 7.70
C THR A 1016 -12.72 -40.43 7.73
N ARG A 1017 -12.20 -40.06 6.56
CA ARG A 1017 -11.10 -39.09 6.42
C ARG A 1017 -11.11 -38.43 5.04
N ILE A 1018 -10.39 -37.31 4.91
CA ILE A 1018 -10.14 -36.62 3.66
C ILE A 1018 -8.63 -36.47 3.46
N ASP A 1019 -8.14 -36.71 2.24
CA ASP A 1019 -6.78 -36.35 1.83
C ASP A 1019 -6.82 -35.15 0.86
N PHE A 1020 -5.79 -34.32 0.90
CA PHE A 1020 -5.60 -33.17 0.01
C PHE A 1020 -4.27 -33.28 -0.72
N GLU A 1021 -4.32 -33.39 -2.05
CA GLU A 1021 -3.14 -33.65 -2.89
C GLU A 1021 -3.05 -32.71 -4.09
N THR A 1022 -1.81 -32.33 -4.45
CA THR A 1022 -1.51 -31.61 -5.69
C THR A 1022 -1.55 -32.56 -6.89
N THR A 1023 -1.91 -32.06 -8.08
CA THR A 1023 -1.88 -32.82 -9.34
C THR A 1023 -0.59 -32.61 -10.14
N ASP A 1024 0.47 -32.14 -9.47
CA ASP A 1024 1.79 -31.87 -10.07
C ASP A 1024 1.77 -30.89 -11.25
N THR A 1025 0.90 -29.88 -11.16
CA THR A 1025 0.88 -28.76 -12.12
C THR A 1025 1.78 -27.61 -11.63
N ASP A 1026 1.91 -26.56 -12.43
CA ASP A 1026 2.56 -25.30 -12.04
C ASP A 1026 1.92 -24.66 -10.79
N ALA A 1027 0.65 -24.93 -10.56
CA ALA A 1027 -0.16 -24.37 -9.48
C ALA A 1027 0.25 -24.91 -8.11
N SER A 1028 0.22 -24.07 -7.08
CA SER A 1028 0.43 -24.42 -5.68
C SER A 1028 -0.86 -24.23 -4.89
N PRO A 1029 -1.65 -25.29 -4.68
CA PRO A 1029 -2.94 -25.26 -3.98
C PRO A 1029 -2.78 -24.95 -2.49
N PHE A 1030 -3.79 -24.31 -1.88
CA PHE A 1030 -3.84 -24.14 -0.43
C PHE A 1030 -5.27 -24.27 0.11
N LEU A 1031 -5.39 -24.76 1.34
CA LEU A 1031 -6.66 -24.97 2.05
C LEU A 1031 -6.67 -24.19 3.38
N LEU A 1032 -7.78 -23.52 3.67
CA LEU A 1032 -7.99 -22.69 4.87
C LEU A 1032 -8.95 -23.30 5.87
N GLY A 1033 -9.95 -24.07 5.42
CA GLY A 1033 -10.96 -24.65 6.29
C GLY A 1033 -11.90 -25.61 5.56
N ILE A 1034 -12.47 -26.56 6.31
CA ILE A 1034 -13.46 -27.53 5.85
C ILE A 1034 -14.66 -27.50 6.80
N THR A 1035 -15.87 -27.38 6.25
CA THR A 1035 -17.13 -27.44 7.01
C THR A 1035 -18.08 -28.46 6.41
N LEU A 1036 -18.65 -29.31 7.24
CA LEU A 1036 -19.65 -30.31 6.84
C LEU A 1036 -21.06 -29.72 6.89
N GLY A 1037 -21.86 -29.99 5.85
CA GLY A 1037 -23.26 -29.59 5.78
C GLY A 1037 -24.21 -30.74 6.14
N SER A 1038 -25.28 -30.41 6.85
CA SER A 1038 -26.42 -31.29 7.14
C SER A 1038 -27.70 -30.54 6.72
N GLY A 1039 -28.46 -31.05 5.75
CA GLY A 1039 -29.64 -30.40 5.18
C GLY A 1039 -30.74 -30.14 6.23
N SER A 1040 -31.51 -29.05 6.16
CA SER A 1040 -32.24 -28.58 4.98
C SER A 1040 -31.86 -27.15 4.51
N ALA A 1041 -31.35 -27.05 3.29
CA ALA A 1041 -31.57 -25.87 2.47
C ALA A 1041 -31.96 -26.37 1.08
N ALA A 1042 -33.15 -25.97 0.63
CA ALA A 1042 -33.67 -26.29 -0.69
C ALA A 1042 -32.64 -25.90 -1.75
N VAL A 1043 -32.35 -26.85 -2.64
CA VAL A 1043 -31.58 -26.63 -3.85
C VAL A 1043 -32.32 -25.59 -4.68
N SER A 1044 -31.89 -24.33 -4.59
CA SER A 1044 -32.15 -23.34 -5.62
C SER A 1044 -31.37 -23.79 -6.86
N LYS A 1045 -32.08 -24.46 -7.78
CA LYS A 1045 -31.61 -24.67 -9.14
C LYS A 1045 -31.41 -23.29 -9.77
N PHE A 1046 -30.17 -22.95 -10.07
CA PHE A 1046 -29.82 -22.07 -11.18
C PHE A 1046 -28.95 -22.86 -12.15
#